data_AF-A0A850H7A4-F1
#
_entry.id   AF-A0A850H7A4-F1
#
_cell.length_a   1.000
_cell.length_b   1.000
_cell.length_c   1.000
_cell.angle_alpha   90.00
_cell.angle_beta   90.00
_cell.angle_gamma   90.00
#
_symmetry.space_group_name_H-M   'P 1'
#
loop_
_entity.id
_entity.type
_entity.pdbx_description
1 polymer ?
#
loop_
_entity_poly.entity_id
_entity_poly.type
_entity_poly.pdbx_seq_one_letter_code
_entity_poly.pdbx_strand_id
1 'polypeptide(L)'
;MSSKTLSIRASALAGAMLSAALLSFVGSEAAYADECLLDLNQDGTATAAVDGDGGAVSANDSTRLACGRTANANGARATAIGATSQAQTGGTVVGYGALANTDGIAIGRDTRSIEAKAIAIGTLAYAGKAGSIAIGGDRDGNNLGARTLYEGAIAIGADTSALNVNAVALGAGSEASGLNSVAIGAGSDAQSDNTVSVGNSTLRRRITNLADGIDGSDAVTMSQLATVLAPVTESARFIAVNGTWTDARAENDATLAIGDGAVANMSNAMALGDGARAYGNESIAIGRHSQSSGENGLVIGDDALGYGLNSVAVGAGTTANGEGAAALGDRAKAEFANATAVGARSFATQEAVALGRSANASSAFSTAIGTSAVAESEYGVALGTNARVTSATSAAIGAFSVADEDNTVSIGSTGTKRRLTNLAAGTSETDAVNLAQLNDAIASVSGGSDFLAVDITSGYTADAMGEGAIALGDGSAEGTGAISIGLDTYAGADGAVALGSDATAEYRQSIAIGAESGVHGGSDYAVAIGGDLDGNGEGSYVFGYASVALGADSFIASEANYSVALGAGSIASEAHTVSVGSAERQRRITNVAAGVSASDAATVAQLEDAILNLNGGIGAAIGDAAAAHQKAIENSAAIAVNTSAIAMNTQSIAKNSDDIAALQASSASISAKFAYVAIGSDSGNASATAPNSIAIGQNGVASGVEAVAIGLNSVG
;
A
#
# COMPACT_ATOMS: atom_id res chain seq x y z
N MET A 1 -48.59 67.89 44.45
CA MET A 1 -49.80 67.79 45.29
C MET A 1 -49.46 67.07 46.59
N SER A 2 -49.34 67.81 47.69
CA SER A 2 -49.80 67.48 49.05
C SER A 2 -49.15 68.46 50.01
N SER A 3 -49.97 69.33 50.58
CA SER A 3 -49.62 70.37 51.53
C SER A 3 -49.52 69.78 52.94
N LYS A 4 -48.42 70.02 53.63
CA LYS A 4 -48.34 70.01 55.10
C LYS A 4 -47.52 71.20 55.56
N THR A 5 -48.22 72.20 56.06
CA THR A 5 -47.69 73.28 56.89
C THR A 5 -47.32 72.74 58.28
N LEU A 6 -46.38 73.42 58.95
CA LEU A 6 -46.10 73.49 60.39
C LEU A 6 -44.81 72.81 60.93
N SER A 7 -44.09 73.63 61.71
CA SER A 7 -43.03 73.33 62.69
C SER A 7 -41.57 73.38 62.23
N ILE A 8 -41.08 74.56 61.85
CA ILE A 8 -39.69 74.91 62.16
C ILE A 8 -39.68 75.35 63.63
N ARG A 9 -39.46 74.39 64.53
CA ARG A 9 -39.02 74.69 65.89
C ARG A 9 -37.53 75.04 65.80
N ALA A 10 -37.23 76.33 65.94
CA ALA A 10 -35.91 76.80 66.32
C ALA A 10 -35.65 76.39 67.78
N SER A 11 -35.29 75.12 67.98
CA SER A 11 -34.93 74.57 69.29
C SER A 11 -34.06 73.32 69.12
N ALA A 12 -32.80 73.49 68.67
CA ALA A 12 -31.70 72.54 68.88
C ALA A 12 -30.36 73.08 68.31
N LEU A 13 -29.94 74.28 68.73
CA LEU A 13 -28.51 74.66 68.77
C LEU A 13 -28.31 75.89 69.66
N ALA A 14 -28.86 75.84 70.87
CA ALA A 14 -28.50 76.74 71.96
C ALA A 14 -27.77 75.89 73.00
N GLY A 15 -26.49 76.19 73.24
CA GLY A 15 -25.73 75.59 74.33
C GLY A 15 -24.43 74.91 73.94
N ALA A 16 -23.46 75.69 73.44
CA ALA A 16 -22.02 75.52 73.66
C ALA A 16 -21.29 76.43 72.67
N MET A 17 -20.34 77.23 73.15
CA MET A 17 -19.44 78.06 72.33
C MET A 17 -20.04 79.35 71.76
N LEU A 18 -20.70 80.18 72.60
CA LEU A 18 -20.60 81.66 72.60
C LEU A 18 -21.65 82.26 73.57
N SER A 19 -21.56 81.93 74.86
CA SER A 19 -22.34 82.63 75.90
C SER A 19 -21.50 82.99 77.13
N ALA A 20 -20.18 83.08 76.97
CA ALA A 20 -19.26 83.41 78.06
C ALA A 20 -18.14 84.32 77.57
N ALA A 21 -18.47 85.39 76.85
CA ALA A 21 -17.62 86.55 76.68
C ALA A 21 -18.45 87.66 76.02
N LEU A 22 -18.72 88.72 76.78
CA LEU A 22 -19.24 90.02 76.33
C LEU A 22 -20.72 90.12 75.94
N LEU A 23 -21.61 89.92 76.92
CA LEU A 23 -22.72 90.87 77.12
C LEU A 23 -22.93 91.14 78.62
N SER A 24 -21.89 91.71 79.21
CA SER A 24 -21.83 92.54 80.42
C SER A 24 -20.47 93.22 80.28
N PHE A 25 -20.38 94.44 79.76
CA PHE A 25 -20.65 95.68 80.47
C PHE A 25 -21.09 96.75 79.47
N VAL A 26 -22.38 97.11 79.49
CA VAL A 26 -22.79 98.48 79.13
C VAL A 26 -22.76 99.25 80.44
N GLY A 27 -21.99 100.33 80.46
CA GLY A 27 -21.97 101.33 81.52
C GLY A 27 -21.08 100.99 82.71
N SER A 28 -19.98 101.72 82.82
CA SER A 28 -19.59 102.32 84.10
C SER A 28 -18.44 103.30 83.84
N GLU A 29 -18.68 104.58 84.14
CA GLU A 29 -17.66 105.40 84.82
C GLU A 29 -16.96 104.55 85.89
N ALA A 30 -15.72 104.89 86.24
CA ALA A 30 -15.05 104.23 87.36
C ALA A 30 -16.03 104.05 88.54
N ALA A 31 -16.24 102.79 88.93
CA ALA A 31 -16.69 102.46 90.25
C ALA A 31 -15.61 103.00 91.22
N TYR A 32 -15.88 104.13 91.85
CA TYR A 32 -15.40 104.34 93.21
C TYR A 32 -16.32 103.52 94.11
N ALA A 33 -15.79 102.79 95.07
CA ALA A 33 -15.64 103.42 96.37
C ALA A 33 -14.35 102.93 97.03
N ASP A 34 -13.29 103.76 96.97
CA ASP A 34 -11.95 103.56 97.53
C ASP A 34 -11.50 102.09 97.58
N GLU A 35 -11.19 101.59 96.37
CA GLU A 35 -10.24 100.49 96.10
C GLU A 35 -10.64 99.12 96.67
N CYS A 36 -11.89 98.73 96.46
CA CYS A 36 -12.39 97.35 96.62
C CYS A 36 -12.31 96.77 98.03
N LEU A 37 -13.19 97.32 98.87
CA LEU A 37 -13.55 96.82 100.18
C LEU A 37 -13.82 95.30 100.18
N LEU A 38 -13.08 94.60 101.02
CA LEU A 38 -13.32 93.21 101.37
C LEU A 38 -14.23 93.16 102.58
N ASP A 39 -15.36 92.44 102.48
CA ASP A 39 -16.19 92.06 103.63
C ASP A 39 -15.40 91.12 104.55
N LEU A 40 -14.63 91.71 105.47
CA LEU A 40 -13.68 91.03 106.34
C LEU A 40 -14.40 90.28 107.47
N ASN A 41 -15.60 90.72 107.84
CA ASN A 41 -16.40 90.12 108.91
C ASN A 41 -17.50 89.16 108.39
N GLN A 42 -17.66 89.05 107.06
CA GLN A 42 -18.64 88.20 106.36
C GLN A 42 -20.10 88.50 106.73
N ASP A 43 -20.42 89.74 107.08
CA ASP A 43 -21.78 90.14 107.44
C ASP A 43 -22.67 90.44 106.21
N GLY A 44 -22.09 90.44 105.01
CA GLY A 44 -22.77 90.71 103.75
C GLY A 44 -22.90 92.19 103.40
N THR A 45 -22.30 93.10 104.20
CA THR A 45 -22.35 94.55 104.00
C THR A 45 -20.97 95.21 104.17
N ALA A 46 -20.41 95.74 103.08
CA ALA A 46 -19.13 96.45 103.12
C ALA A 46 -19.24 97.80 103.87
N THR A 47 -18.75 97.86 105.11
CA THR A 47 -18.70 99.04 105.96
C THR A 47 -17.25 99.52 106.12
N ALA A 48 -16.95 100.74 105.65
CA ALA A 48 -15.58 101.30 105.56
C ALA A 48 -14.75 101.35 106.88
N ALA A 49 -15.36 101.10 108.04
CA ALA A 49 -14.70 101.09 109.34
C ALA A 49 -14.22 99.70 109.78
N VAL A 50 -14.82 98.63 109.26
CA VAL A 50 -14.49 97.23 109.56
C VAL A 50 -13.88 96.55 108.34
N ASP A 51 -14.39 96.94 107.16
CA ASP A 51 -13.95 96.49 105.87
C ASP A 51 -12.94 97.46 105.29
N GLY A 52 -11.87 96.89 104.76
CA GLY A 52 -10.83 97.63 104.06
C GLY A 52 -10.53 96.96 102.73
N ASP A 53 -9.76 97.64 101.88
CA ASP A 53 -9.29 97.11 100.59
C ASP A 53 -8.37 95.87 100.70
N GLY A 54 -8.03 95.46 101.93
CA GLY A 54 -7.13 94.35 102.20
C GLY A 54 -5.72 94.56 101.65
N GLY A 55 -5.27 95.81 101.53
CA GLY A 55 -3.99 96.20 100.97
C GLY A 55 -3.97 96.23 99.44
N ALA A 56 -5.11 96.41 98.78
CA ALA A 56 -5.13 96.69 97.35
C ALA A 56 -4.41 98.02 97.06
N VAL A 57 -3.72 98.09 95.92
CA VAL A 57 -2.93 99.28 95.54
C VAL A 57 -3.34 99.71 94.14
N SER A 58 -4.02 100.85 94.05
CA SER A 58 -4.16 101.66 92.85
C SER A 58 -3.48 103.01 93.14
N ALA A 59 -2.45 103.42 92.40
CA ALA A 59 -1.59 104.53 92.84
C ALA A 59 -2.21 105.95 92.65
N ASN A 60 -3.48 106.15 92.99
CA ASN A 60 -4.24 107.42 92.94
C ASN A 60 -4.47 108.01 91.54
N ASP A 61 -4.73 107.20 90.50
CA ASP A 61 -5.22 107.72 89.20
C ASP A 61 -6.51 107.00 88.78
N SER A 62 -7.44 107.74 88.16
CA SER A 62 -8.77 107.22 87.78
C SER A 62 -8.76 106.23 86.60
N THR A 63 -7.60 105.83 86.10
CA THR A 63 -7.47 104.91 84.97
C THR A 63 -7.19 103.48 85.41
N ARG A 64 -7.10 103.21 86.71
CA ARG A 64 -6.73 101.90 87.26
C ARG A 64 -7.81 101.33 88.16
N LEU A 65 -7.87 100.01 88.25
CA LEU A 65 -8.77 99.29 89.14
C LEU A 65 -7.98 98.18 89.84
N ALA A 66 -7.88 98.24 91.17
CA ALA A 66 -7.32 97.17 91.99
C ALA A 66 -8.40 96.66 92.94
N CYS A 67 -8.58 95.34 93.01
CA CYS A 67 -9.69 94.74 93.74
C CYS A 67 -9.34 93.43 94.41
N GLY A 68 -9.37 93.39 95.75
CA GLY A 68 -9.14 92.20 96.55
C GLY A 68 -7.82 92.24 97.33
N ARG A 69 -7.67 91.32 98.29
CA ARG A 69 -6.57 91.32 99.27
C ARG A 69 -5.22 91.37 98.57
N THR A 70 -4.45 92.44 98.79
CA THR A 70 -3.13 92.70 98.19
C THR A 70 -3.11 92.68 96.65
N ALA A 71 -4.21 93.04 95.99
CA ALA A 71 -4.24 93.26 94.53
C ALA A 71 -3.45 94.53 94.15
N ASN A 72 -2.73 94.54 93.03
CA ASN A 72 -1.87 95.65 92.64
C ASN A 72 -2.02 95.99 91.16
N ALA A 73 -2.49 97.22 90.87
CA ALA A 73 -2.53 97.81 89.54
C ALA A 73 -1.42 98.87 89.40
N ASN A 74 -0.22 98.46 88.98
CA ASN A 74 0.98 99.31 88.96
C ASN A 74 1.04 100.28 87.77
N GLY A 75 0.52 99.90 86.59
CA GLY A 75 0.66 100.72 85.38
C GLY A 75 -0.61 101.44 84.95
N ALA A 76 -0.50 102.44 84.08
CA ALA A 76 -1.66 103.21 83.58
C ALA A 76 -2.63 102.28 82.84
N ARG A 77 -3.96 102.49 82.98
CA ARG A 77 -5.00 101.64 82.35
C ARG A 77 -5.01 100.17 82.81
N ALA A 78 -4.40 99.86 83.96
CA ALA A 78 -4.33 98.50 84.50
C ALA A 78 -5.58 98.12 85.30
N THR A 79 -6.02 96.86 85.18
CA THR A 79 -7.10 96.27 85.96
C THR A 79 -6.58 95.02 86.66
N ALA A 80 -6.67 94.95 87.99
CA ALA A 80 -6.26 93.82 88.81
C ALA A 80 -7.39 93.45 89.78
N ILE A 81 -8.04 92.31 89.58
CA ILE A 81 -9.17 91.84 90.39
C ILE A 81 -8.84 90.44 90.92
N GLY A 82 -9.00 90.19 92.21
CA GLY A 82 -8.62 88.97 92.92
C GLY A 82 -7.42 89.15 93.85
N ALA A 83 -7.35 88.35 94.91
CA ALA A 83 -6.27 88.45 95.89
C ALA A 83 -4.89 88.22 95.26
N THR A 84 -3.90 89.01 95.66
CA THR A 84 -2.50 88.98 95.18
C THR A 84 -2.34 89.15 93.66
N SER A 85 -3.34 89.67 92.95
CA SER A 85 -3.28 89.92 91.51
C SER A 85 -2.36 91.11 91.18
N GLN A 86 -1.68 91.08 90.02
CA GLN A 86 -0.69 92.08 89.63
C GLN A 86 -0.83 92.49 88.16
N ALA A 87 -1.27 93.71 87.88
CA ALA A 87 -1.42 94.26 86.54
C ALA A 87 -0.44 95.42 86.28
N GLN A 88 0.32 95.36 85.19
CA GLN A 88 1.14 96.47 84.68
C GLN A 88 0.36 97.32 83.65
N THR A 89 1.03 98.25 82.96
CA THR A 89 0.42 99.23 82.04
C THR A 89 -0.47 98.57 81.00
N GLY A 90 -1.76 98.91 80.95
CA GLY A 90 -2.75 98.33 80.02
C GLY A 90 -3.12 96.87 80.29
N GLY A 91 -2.55 96.26 81.33
CA GLY A 91 -2.79 94.86 81.68
C GLY A 91 -4.15 94.65 82.33
N THR A 92 -4.81 93.53 82.02
CA THR A 92 -6.08 93.11 82.62
C THR A 92 -5.90 91.78 83.33
N VAL A 93 -6.13 91.78 84.64
CA VAL A 93 -5.92 90.63 85.52
C VAL A 93 -7.18 90.36 86.32
N VAL A 94 -7.65 89.10 86.29
CA VAL A 94 -8.81 88.65 87.05
C VAL A 94 -8.55 87.24 87.61
N GLY A 95 -8.31 87.13 88.91
CA GLY A 95 -8.12 85.87 89.62
C GLY A 95 -7.10 85.96 90.76
N TYR A 96 -6.97 84.87 91.52
CA TYR A 96 -6.03 84.77 92.64
C TYR A 96 -4.59 84.61 92.13
N GLY A 97 -3.63 85.41 92.57
CA GLY A 97 -2.20 85.24 92.25
C GLY A 97 -1.82 85.47 90.78
N ALA A 98 -2.73 86.01 89.98
CA ALA A 98 -2.52 86.23 88.55
C ALA A 98 -1.64 87.46 88.28
N LEU A 99 -0.89 87.43 87.17
CA LEU A 99 0.00 88.52 86.75
C LEU A 99 -0.12 88.79 85.25
N ALA A 100 -0.33 90.04 84.86
CA ALA A 100 -0.21 90.50 83.48
C ALA A 100 0.72 91.70 83.37
N ASN A 101 1.67 91.61 82.45
CA ASN A 101 2.55 92.71 82.07
C ASN A 101 1.87 93.62 81.01
N THR A 102 2.66 94.46 80.32
CA THR A 102 2.15 95.53 79.47
C THR A 102 1.13 95.05 78.43
N ASP A 103 -0.07 95.62 78.42
CA ASP A 103 -1.18 95.26 77.53
C ASP A 103 -1.56 93.75 77.54
N GLY A 104 -1.16 93.02 78.58
CA GLY A 104 -1.41 91.58 78.72
C GLY A 104 -2.76 91.28 79.37
N ILE A 105 -3.28 90.07 79.14
CA ILE A 105 -4.49 89.57 79.81
C ILE A 105 -4.12 88.34 80.62
N ALA A 106 -4.43 88.32 81.92
CA ALA A 106 -4.24 87.17 82.80
C ALA A 106 -5.51 86.87 83.60
N ILE A 107 -6.26 85.83 83.23
CA ILE A 107 -7.55 85.51 83.87
C ILE A 107 -7.54 84.09 84.42
N GLY A 108 -7.61 83.92 85.73
CA GLY A 108 -7.59 82.61 86.39
C GLY A 108 -6.73 82.60 87.65
N ARG A 109 -6.64 81.45 88.32
CA ARG A 109 -5.75 81.29 89.48
C ARG A 109 -4.31 81.08 89.02
N ASP A 110 -3.37 81.85 89.57
CA ASP A 110 -1.92 81.77 89.32
C ASP A 110 -1.54 81.86 87.83
N THR A 111 -2.33 82.58 87.03
CA THR A 111 -2.07 82.82 85.61
C THR A 111 -0.99 83.86 85.38
N ARG A 112 -0.21 83.70 84.32
CA ARG A 112 0.90 84.61 84.03
C ARG A 112 0.94 84.98 82.55
N SER A 113 0.75 86.25 82.27
CA SER A 113 1.06 86.91 81.01
C SER A 113 2.32 87.76 81.23
N ILE A 114 3.47 87.27 80.73
CA ILE A 114 4.80 87.77 81.12
C ILE A 114 5.33 88.87 80.19
N GLU A 115 5.03 88.82 78.90
CA GLU A 115 5.53 89.83 77.95
C GLU A 115 4.37 90.62 77.34
N ALA A 116 4.71 91.67 76.57
CA ALA A 116 3.72 92.61 76.08
C ALA A 116 2.66 91.91 75.21
N LYS A 117 1.38 92.25 75.42
CA LYS A 117 0.23 91.74 74.63
C LYS A 117 0.00 90.23 74.72
N ALA A 118 0.58 89.54 75.69
CA ALA A 118 0.35 88.11 75.88
C ALA A 118 -1.00 87.84 76.57
N ILE A 119 -1.67 86.73 76.23
CA ILE A 119 -2.98 86.36 76.78
C ILE A 119 -2.85 85.02 77.50
N ALA A 120 -3.07 85.00 78.81
CA ALA A 120 -3.08 83.80 79.65
C ALA A 120 -4.45 83.66 80.33
N ILE A 121 -5.18 82.58 80.07
CA ILE A 121 -6.52 82.36 80.63
C ILE A 121 -6.66 80.92 81.13
N GLY A 122 -7.13 80.72 82.36
CA GLY A 122 -7.31 79.41 83.00
C GLY A 122 -6.27 79.12 84.08
N THR A 123 -6.59 78.31 85.08
CA THR A 123 -5.69 78.05 86.23
C THR A 123 -4.29 77.63 85.81
N LEU A 124 -3.25 78.36 86.26
CA LEU A 124 -1.83 78.12 85.96
C LEU A 124 -1.45 78.28 84.48
N ALA A 125 -2.29 78.93 83.66
CA ALA A 125 -1.94 79.25 82.28
C ALA A 125 -0.75 80.22 82.22
N TYR A 126 0.18 79.96 81.32
CA TYR A 126 1.43 80.69 81.19
C TYR A 126 1.66 81.14 79.74
N ALA A 127 1.54 82.45 79.50
CA ALA A 127 1.88 83.08 78.23
C ALA A 127 3.23 83.80 78.37
N GLY A 128 4.30 83.13 77.92
CA GLY A 128 5.68 83.51 78.24
C GLY A 128 6.30 84.60 77.37
N LYS A 129 5.76 84.84 76.18
CA LYS A 129 6.36 85.72 75.16
C LYS A 129 5.38 86.70 74.54
N ALA A 130 5.92 87.77 73.96
CA ALA A 130 5.15 88.83 73.35
C ALA A 130 4.14 88.27 72.34
N GLY A 131 2.89 88.71 72.47
CA GLY A 131 1.79 88.29 71.58
C GLY A 131 1.41 86.80 71.63
N SER A 132 1.93 86.01 72.57
CA SER A 132 1.57 84.58 72.71
C SER A 132 0.25 84.39 73.45
N ILE A 133 -0.45 83.29 73.16
CA ILE A 133 -1.78 82.99 73.69
C ILE A 133 -1.77 81.63 74.38
N ALA A 134 -2.06 81.58 75.68
CA ALA A 134 -2.20 80.37 76.48
C ALA A 134 -3.58 80.34 77.13
N ILE A 135 -4.49 79.48 76.67
CA ILE A 135 -5.87 79.40 77.15
C ILE A 135 -6.18 77.97 77.55
N GLY A 136 -6.24 77.72 78.85
CA GLY A 136 -6.63 76.45 79.46
C GLY A 136 -5.92 76.22 80.79
N GLY A 137 -6.59 75.52 81.70
CA GLY A 137 -6.07 75.25 83.03
C GLY A 137 -5.23 73.98 83.13
N ASP A 138 -4.63 73.78 84.29
CA ASP A 138 -4.07 72.49 84.73
C ASP A 138 -5.18 71.45 84.93
N ARG A 139 -5.09 70.29 84.30
CA ARG A 139 -6.04 69.17 84.42
C ARG A 139 -5.43 67.95 85.14
N ASP A 140 -4.13 67.78 85.16
CA ASP A 140 -3.47 66.59 85.70
C ASP A 140 -2.82 66.80 87.09
N GLY A 141 -2.83 68.04 87.60
CA GLY A 141 -2.32 68.41 88.92
C GLY A 141 -0.80 68.53 88.98
N ASN A 142 -0.12 68.66 87.83
CA ASN A 142 1.32 68.84 87.74
C ASN A 142 1.78 70.31 87.95
N ASN A 143 0.84 71.20 88.25
CA ASN A 143 1.00 72.64 88.39
C ASN A 143 1.37 73.39 87.08
N LEU A 144 0.98 72.85 85.92
CA LEU A 144 1.20 73.46 84.61
C LEU A 144 -0.12 73.51 83.82
N GLY A 145 -0.64 74.72 83.60
CA GLY A 145 -1.78 74.91 82.68
C GLY A 145 -1.34 75.00 81.22
N ALA A 146 -2.19 75.57 80.36
CA ALA A 146 -1.80 75.87 78.98
C ALA A 146 -0.54 76.75 78.96
N ARG A 147 0.41 76.46 78.07
CA ARG A 147 1.73 77.09 78.08
C ARG A 147 2.22 77.46 76.69
N THR A 148 2.71 78.69 76.57
CA THR A 148 3.50 79.17 75.44
C THR A 148 4.87 79.67 75.91
N LEU A 149 5.93 79.34 75.17
CA LEU A 149 7.31 79.74 75.52
C LEU A 149 7.99 80.65 74.51
N TYR A 150 7.38 80.84 73.34
CA TYR A 150 7.98 81.50 72.19
C TYR A 150 7.02 82.52 71.58
N GLU A 151 7.57 83.47 70.83
CA GLU A 151 6.79 84.51 70.15
C GLU A 151 5.82 83.89 69.14
N GLY A 152 4.61 84.45 69.06
CA GLY A 152 3.56 84.00 68.15
C GLY A 152 2.97 82.62 68.45
N ALA A 153 3.39 81.96 69.54
CA ALA A 153 2.89 80.65 69.91
C ALA A 153 1.45 80.72 70.47
N ILE A 154 0.64 79.71 70.13
CA ILE A 154 -0.78 79.60 70.53
C ILE A 154 -1.02 78.23 71.15
N ALA A 155 -1.44 78.20 72.41
CA ALA A 155 -1.77 77.01 73.19
C ALA A 155 -3.21 77.13 73.70
N ILE A 156 -4.12 76.28 73.22
CA ILE A 156 -5.55 76.33 73.58
C ILE A 156 -6.06 74.94 73.97
N GLY A 157 -6.45 74.78 75.23
CA GLY A 157 -6.88 73.53 75.87
C GLY A 157 -6.21 73.34 77.24
N ALA A 158 -6.70 72.40 78.06
CA ALA A 158 -6.00 72.09 79.31
C ALA A 158 -4.65 71.40 79.06
N ASP A 159 -3.61 71.74 79.80
CA ASP A 159 -2.25 71.18 79.68
C ASP A 159 -1.63 71.24 78.27
N THR A 160 -2.05 72.16 77.38
CA THR A 160 -1.43 72.25 76.04
C THR A 160 -0.14 73.03 76.05
N SER A 161 0.78 72.65 75.18
CA SER A 161 2.13 73.20 75.13
C SER A 161 2.50 73.61 73.71
N ALA A 162 2.66 74.91 73.48
CA ALA A 162 3.27 75.44 72.26
C ALA A 162 4.69 75.92 72.58
N LEU A 163 5.66 75.09 72.21
CA LEU A 163 7.05 75.14 72.68
C LEU A 163 8.04 75.61 71.61
N ASN A 164 7.57 76.29 70.56
CA ASN A 164 8.44 76.89 69.54
C ASN A 164 7.81 78.15 68.91
N VAL A 165 8.58 78.89 68.11
CA VAL A 165 8.12 80.10 67.43
C VAL A 165 7.02 79.74 66.44
N ASN A 166 5.91 80.49 66.47
CA ASN A 166 4.71 80.26 65.66
C ASN A 166 4.07 78.87 65.81
N ALA A 167 4.41 78.13 66.87
CA ALA A 167 3.80 76.83 67.13
C ALA A 167 2.35 77.00 67.60
N VAL A 168 1.45 76.14 67.11
CA VAL A 168 0.02 76.17 67.45
C VAL A 168 -0.40 74.81 67.99
N ALA A 169 -0.78 74.72 69.26
CA ALA A 169 -1.31 73.52 69.90
C ALA A 169 -2.77 73.74 70.33
N LEU A 170 -3.69 73.01 69.69
CA LEU A 170 -5.13 73.09 69.91
C LEU A 170 -5.70 71.75 70.38
N GLY A 171 -6.15 71.68 71.63
CA GLY A 171 -6.76 70.51 72.26
C GLY A 171 -6.02 70.10 73.53
N ALA A 172 -6.75 69.52 74.49
CA ALA A 172 -6.18 69.18 75.80
C ALA A 172 -4.96 68.24 75.68
N GLY A 173 -3.85 68.58 76.32
CA GLY A 173 -2.60 67.82 76.27
C GLY A 173 -1.94 67.76 74.89
N SER A 174 -2.31 68.65 73.94
CA SER A 174 -1.60 68.75 72.67
C SER A 174 -0.26 69.46 72.84
N GLU A 175 0.75 69.02 72.08
CA GLU A 175 2.10 69.57 72.10
C GLU A 175 2.56 69.91 70.69
N ALA A 176 3.03 71.14 70.50
CA ALA A 176 3.64 71.62 69.26
C ALA A 176 5.04 72.16 69.59
N SER A 177 6.07 71.36 69.31
CA SER A 177 7.47 71.64 69.64
C SER A 177 8.37 71.88 68.43
N GLY A 178 7.91 71.56 67.21
CA GLY A 178 8.56 71.97 65.97
C GLY A 178 8.36 73.46 65.64
N LEU A 179 9.32 74.08 64.95
CA LEU A 179 9.19 75.43 64.41
C LEU A 179 8.04 75.49 63.39
N ASN A 180 7.15 76.49 63.48
CA ASN A 180 6.02 76.63 62.56
C ASN A 180 5.14 75.36 62.46
N SER A 181 4.99 74.63 63.57
CA SER A 181 4.21 73.40 63.65
C SER A 181 2.81 73.63 64.22
N VAL A 182 1.86 72.77 63.85
CA VAL A 182 0.46 72.83 64.32
C VAL A 182 0.03 71.45 64.83
N ALA A 183 -0.27 71.32 66.11
CA ALA A 183 -0.91 70.14 66.70
C ALA A 183 -2.40 70.37 66.89
N ILE A 184 -3.25 69.55 66.27
CA ILE A 184 -4.71 69.69 66.27
C ILE A 184 -5.36 68.43 66.89
N GLY A 185 -6.13 68.63 67.94
CA GLY A 185 -6.83 67.58 68.69
C GLY A 185 -6.13 67.21 70.00
N ALA A 186 -6.90 66.68 70.96
CA ALA A 186 -6.38 66.32 72.28
C ALA A 186 -5.25 65.28 72.18
N GLY A 187 -4.12 65.52 72.86
CA GLY A 187 -2.95 64.65 72.84
C GLY A 187 -2.21 64.58 71.50
N SER A 188 -2.50 65.44 70.53
CA SER A 188 -1.75 65.50 69.28
C SER A 188 -0.34 66.06 69.52
N ASP A 189 0.64 65.53 68.79
CA ASP A 189 2.05 65.85 68.95
C ASP A 189 2.67 66.24 67.61
N ALA A 190 3.18 67.47 67.51
CA ALA A 190 3.82 68.05 66.33
C ALA A 190 5.27 68.44 66.64
N GLN A 191 6.17 67.45 66.60
CA GLN A 191 7.58 67.61 66.96
C GLN A 191 8.48 68.07 65.80
N SER A 192 8.02 67.92 64.56
CA SER A 192 8.80 68.27 63.37
C SER A 192 8.43 69.66 62.85
N ASP A 193 9.44 70.41 62.40
CA ASP A 193 9.27 71.73 61.79
C ASP A 193 8.35 71.69 60.56
N ASN A 194 7.54 72.72 60.36
CA ASN A 194 6.65 72.90 59.21
C ASN A 194 5.64 71.75 59.01
N THR A 195 5.10 71.18 60.10
CA THR A 195 4.12 70.09 60.04
C THR A 195 2.80 70.43 60.70
N VAL A 196 1.73 69.80 60.22
CA VAL A 196 0.43 69.76 60.91
C VAL A 196 0.20 68.33 61.37
N SER A 197 0.14 68.11 62.68
CA SER A 197 -0.17 66.82 63.29
C SER A 197 -1.60 66.80 63.81
N VAL A 198 -2.36 65.77 63.43
CA VAL A 198 -3.72 65.51 63.93
C VAL A 198 -3.76 64.33 64.92
N GLY A 199 -2.61 63.89 65.44
CA GLY A 199 -2.49 62.72 66.30
C GLY A 199 -1.12 62.58 66.95
N ASN A 200 -0.81 61.39 67.45
CA ASN A 200 0.51 61.02 67.97
C ASN A 200 0.85 59.57 67.57
N SER A 201 1.95 59.03 68.11
CA SER A 201 2.43 57.67 67.81
C SER A 201 1.42 56.54 68.09
N THR A 202 0.49 56.77 69.02
CA THR A 202 -0.52 55.78 69.47
C THR A 202 -1.94 56.14 69.05
N LEU A 203 -2.24 57.41 68.82
CA LEU A 203 -3.56 57.91 68.44
C LEU A 203 -3.50 58.60 67.07
N ARG A 204 -4.00 57.92 66.04
CA ARG A 204 -4.13 58.49 64.68
C ARG A 204 -5.59 58.81 64.39
N ARG A 205 -5.83 59.99 63.80
CA ARG A 205 -7.18 60.42 63.41
C ARG A 205 -7.38 60.31 61.91
N ARG A 206 -8.59 59.96 61.50
CA ARG A 206 -9.01 60.09 60.10
C ARG A 206 -9.34 61.56 59.82
N ILE A 207 -8.84 62.07 58.71
CA ILE A 207 -9.26 63.35 58.15
C ILE A 207 -10.45 63.07 57.25
N THR A 208 -11.63 63.57 57.61
CA THR A 208 -12.89 63.31 56.89
C THR A 208 -13.42 64.59 56.26
N ASN A 209 -14.28 64.45 55.24
CA ASN A 209 -14.80 65.57 54.44
C ASN A 209 -13.71 66.30 53.65
N LEU A 210 -12.66 65.57 53.25
CA LEU A 210 -11.63 66.03 52.34
C LEU A 210 -12.16 65.85 50.90
N ALA A 211 -12.13 66.92 50.10
CA ALA A 211 -12.40 66.85 48.67
C ALA A 211 -11.19 66.27 47.93
N ASP A 212 -11.42 65.75 46.74
CA ASP A 212 -10.38 65.19 45.88
C ASP A 212 -9.36 66.29 45.51
N GLY A 213 -8.07 66.00 45.72
CA GLY A 213 -6.96 66.91 45.39
C GLY A 213 -6.82 67.18 43.89
N ILE A 214 -6.45 68.40 43.52
CA ILE A 214 -6.32 68.88 42.15
C ILE A 214 -4.86 69.21 41.84
N ASP A 215 -4.16 69.88 42.76
CA ASP A 215 -2.77 70.31 42.60
C ASP A 215 -1.77 69.31 43.22
N GLY A 216 -0.50 69.38 42.83
CA GLY A 216 0.54 68.43 43.26
C GLY A 216 0.87 68.43 44.76
N SER A 217 0.39 69.40 45.51
CA SER A 217 0.54 69.51 46.97
C SER A 217 -0.72 69.15 47.75
N ASP A 218 -1.80 68.77 47.08
CA ASP A 218 -3.07 68.45 47.74
C ASP A 218 -3.03 67.07 48.40
N ALA A 219 -3.82 66.92 49.46
CA ALA A 219 -4.01 65.62 50.09
C ALA A 219 -4.93 64.72 49.23
N VAL A 220 -4.60 63.44 49.16
CA VAL A 220 -5.31 62.44 48.32
C VAL A 220 -6.41 61.75 49.13
N THR A 221 -7.62 61.64 48.57
CA THR A 221 -8.72 60.88 49.17
C THR A 221 -8.66 59.39 48.81
N MET A 222 -9.37 58.54 49.56
CA MET A 222 -9.49 57.11 49.21
C MET A 222 -10.23 56.88 47.89
N SER A 223 -11.13 57.78 47.47
CA SER A 223 -11.78 57.70 46.16
C SER A 223 -10.81 57.94 45.02
N GLN A 224 -9.93 58.94 45.15
CA GLN A 224 -8.85 59.17 44.18
C GLN A 224 -7.89 57.99 44.12
N LEU A 225 -7.45 57.48 45.28
CA LEU A 225 -6.57 56.32 45.33
C LEU A 225 -7.23 55.08 44.73
N ALA A 226 -8.51 54.83 45.03
CA ALA A 226 -9.26 53.72 44.45
C ALA A 226 -9.41 53.85 42.92
N THR A 227 -9.60 55.07 42.41
CA THR A 227 -9.69 55.34 40.97
C THR A 227 -8.36 55.05 40.27
N VAL A 228 -7.24 55.37 40.91
CA VAL A 228 -5.90 55.04 40.41
C VAL A 228 -5.60 53.54 40.50
N LEU A 229 -6.05 52.86 41.57
CA LEU A 229 -5.80 51.42 41.78
C LEU A 229 -6.71 50.52 40.95
N ALA A 230 -7.94 50.93 40.65
CA ALA A 230 -8.92 50.12 39.93
C ALA A 230 -8.37 49.53 38.61
N PRO A 231 -7.72 50.30 37.71
CA PRO A 231 -7.14 49.73 36.50
C PRO A 231 -5.97 48.77 36.78
N VAL A 232 -5.19 48.96 37.85
CA VAL A 232 -4.07 48.06 38.21
C VAL A 232 -4.59 46.69 38.64
N THR A 233 -5.70 46.65 39.38
CA THR A 233 -6.32 45.38 39.81
C THR A 233 -7.10 44.67 38.72
N GLU A 234 -7.66 45.40 37.74
CA GLU A 234 -8.38 44.78 36.63
C GLU A 234 -7.45 44.31 35.50
N SER A 235 -6.37 45.05 35.20
CA SER A 235 -5.36 44.64 34.21
C SER A 235 -4.51 43.44 34.66
N ALA A 236 -4.34 43.23 35.97
CA ALA A 236 -3.55 42.11 36.53
C ALA A 236 -4.34 40.79 36.69
N ARG A 237 -5.66 40.78 36.42
CA ARG A 237 -6.52 39.61 36.71
C ARG A 237 -6.19 38.36 35.87
N PHE A 238 -5.48 38.53 34.75
CA PHE A 238 -5.13 37.46 33.82
C PHE A 238 -3.62 37.15 33.76
N ILE A 239 -2.78 37.93 34.46
CA ILE A 239 -1.32 37.75 34.49
C ILE A 239 -0.90 37.53 35.94
N ALA A 240 -0.72 36.27 36.33
CA ALA A 240 -0.14 35.91 37.62
C ALA A 240 1.37 35.67 37.46
N VAL A 241 2.20 36.54 38.02
CA VAL A 241 3.65 36.39 38.06
C VAL A 241 4.06 36.03 39.49
N ASN A 242 4.53 34.81 39.71
CA ASN A 242 5.02 34.34 41.01
C ASN A 242 6.54 34.08 40.91
N GLY A 243 7.33 35.14 41.02
CA GLY A 243 8.81 35.07 41.01
C GLY A 243 9.37 35.27 42.42
N THR A 244 10.41 34.53 42.77
CA THR A 244 11.08 34.65 44.09
C THR A 244 12.47 35.26 44.02
N TRP A 245 13.04 35.41 42.82
CA TRP A 245 14.35 36.02 42.55
C TRP A 245 14.34 36.79 41.20
N THR A 246 15.41 37.58 40.95
CA THR A 246 15.77 38.47 39.82
C THR A 246 14.77 38.93 38.74
N ASP A 247 14.87 40.21 38.39
CA ASP A 247 14.06 40.91 37.39
C ASP A 247 14.10 40.24 36.00
N ALA A 248 12.91 40.00 35.44
CA ALA A 248 12.76 39.67 34.02
C ALA A 248 13.39 40.76 33.15
N ARG A 249 14.09 40.38 32.08
CA ARG A 249 14.83 41.30 31.20
C ARG A 249 14.19 41.39 29.82
N ALA A 250 13.68 42.58 29.51
CA ALA A 250 13.14 42.97 28.21
C ALA A 250 14.04 44.09 27.66
N GLU A 251 14.96 43.76 26.74
CA GLU A 251 16.11 44.63 26.42
C GLU A 251 15.95 45.51 25.17
N ASN A 252 15.06 45.14 24.25
CA ASN A 252 14.84 45.82 22.97
C ASN A 252 13.36 46.21 22.75
N ASP A 253 13.08 46.90 21.64
CA ASP A 253 11.75 47.39 21.29
C ASP A 253 10.70 46.27 21.22
N ALA A 254 9.50 46.56 21.73
CA ALA A 254 8.34 45.67 21.70
C ALA A 254 8.58 44.26 22.28
N THR A 255 9.45 44.14 23.28
CA THR A 255 9.73 42.87 23.98
C THR A 255 8.77 42.60 25.14
N LEU A 256 8.56 41.32 25.47
CA LEU A 256 7.80 40.87 26.64
C LEU A 256 8.58 39.80 27.40
N ALA A 257 8.92 40.05 28.66
CA ALA A 257 9.56 39.07 29.54
C ALA A 257 8.75 38.91 30.84
N ILE A 258 8.25 37.69 31.09
CA ILE A 258 7.45 37.36 32.28
C ILE A 258 7.98 36.06 32.90
N GLY A 259 8.40 36.12 34.16
CA GLY A 259 8.94 34.98 34.91
C GLY A 259 10.32 35.29 35.51
N ASP A 260 10.67 34.59 36.60
CA ASP A 260 11.99 34.71 37.23
C ASP A 260 13.08 34.37 36.21
N GLY A 261 14.05 35.27 36.00
CA GLY A 261 15.12 35.07 35.03
C GLY A 261 14.68 34.94 33.56
N ALA A 262 13.44 35.31 33.21
CA ALA A 262 12.98 35.34 31.83
C ALA A 262 13.74 36.45 31.05
N VAL A 263 14.20 36.14 29.84
CA VAL A 263 14.98 37.07 29.00
C VAL A 263 14.41 37.13 27.59
N ALA A 264 13.93 38.30 27.19
CA ALA A 264 13.63 38.65 25.80
C ALA A 264 14.68 39.67 25.32
N ASN A 265 15.66 39.18 24.55
CA ASN A 265 16.84 39.97 24.18
C ASN A 265 16.59 40.80 22.92
N MET A 266 16.05 40.22 21.85
CA MET A 266 15.93 40.89 20.54
C MET A 266 14.57 41.57 20.35
N SER A 267 14.45 42.46 19.36
CA SER A 267 13.20 43.15 19.03
C SER A 267 12.03 42.18 18.85
N ASN A 268 10.83 42.59 19.29
CA ASN A 268 9.60 41.81 19.16
C ASN A 268 9.62 40.41 19.82
N ALA A 269 10.63 40.11 20.65
CA ALA A 269 10.77 38.81 21.30
C ALA A 269 9.87 38.67 22.54
N MET A 270 9.40 37.46 22.79
CA MET A 270 8.53 37.11 23.92
C MET A 270 9.10 35.93 24.71
N ALA A 271 9.39 36.14 25.99
CA ALA A 271 9.81 35.11 26.93
C ALA A 271 8.80 35.01 28.09
N LEU A 272 8.18 33.84 28.26
CA LEU A 272 7.17 33.57 29.29
C LEU A 272 7.48 32.27 30.05
N GLY A 273 7.92 32.38 31.29
CA GLY A 273 8.24 31.25 32.17
C GLY A 273 9.55 31.45 32.93
N ASP A 274 9.73 30.70 34.02
CA ASP A 274 10.97 30.65 34.82
C ASP A 274 12.17 30.28 33.93
N GLY A 275 13.11 31.21 33.77
CA GLY A 275 14.30 31.05 32.92
C GLY A 275 14.02 30.90 31.42
N ALA A 276 12.83 31.29 30.92
CA ALA A 276 12.54 31.30 29.48
C ALA A 276 13.43 32.32 28.74
N ARG A 277 13.94 31.97 27.55
CA ARG A 277 14.94 32.76 26.80
C ARG A 277 14.54 32.92 25.34
N ALA A 278 14.15 34.12 24.94
CA ALA A 278 13.90 34.49 23.55
C ALA A 278 15.06 35.37 23.06
N TYR A 279 15.99 34.75 22.32
CA TYR A 279 17.23 35.35 21.81
C TYR A 279 17.19 35.66 20.31
N GLY A 280 16.19 35.18 19.56
CA GLY A 280 15.99 35.56 18.15
C GLY A 280 15.07 36.77 17.98
N ASN A 281 15.19 37.50 16.87
CA ASN A 281 14.23 38.55 16.50
C ASN A 281 12.84 37.93 16.26
N GLU A 282 11.77 38.58 16.71
CA GLU A 282 10.39 38.07 16.61
C GLU A 282 10.19 36.66 17.22
N SER A 283 11.11 36.23 18.09
CA SER A 283 11.09 34.87 18.65
C SER A 283 10.20 34.77 19.88
N ILE A 284 9.59 33.60 20.07
CA ILE A 284 8.68 33.30 21.18
C ILE A 284 9.22 32.09 21.94
N ALA A 285 9.45 32.23 23.24
CA ALA A 285 9.85 31.16 24.17
C ALA A 285 8.87 31.10 25.35
N ILE A 286 8.10 30.03 25.45
CA ILE A 286 7.08 29.84 26.48
C ILE A 286 7.33 28.52 27.22
N GLY A 287 7.54 28.56 28.53
CA GLY A 287 7.80 27.39 29.37
C GLY A 287 9.10 27.55 30.16
N ARG A 288 9.20 26.82 31.28
CA ARG A 288 10.39 26.84 32.14
C ARG A 288 11.63 26.41 31.36
N HIS A 289 12.68 27.22 31.39
CA HIS A 289 13.94 27.05 30.66
C HIS A 289 13.81 26.84 29.14
N SER A 290 12.68 27.22 28.54
CA SER A 290 12.54 27.21 27.08
C SER A 290 13.52 28.19 26.44
N GLN A 291 14.05 27.87 25.26
CA GLN A 291 14.99 28.71 24.54
C GLN A 291 14.68 28.79 23.05
N SER A 292 14.31 29.97 22.57
CA SER A 292 14.17 30.29 21.13
C SER A 292 15.30 31.21 20.70
N SER A 293 16.26 30.70 19.92
CA SER A 293 17.44 31.45 19.46
C SER A 293 17.39 31.84 17.98
N GLY A 294 16.58 31.14 17.18
CA GLY A 294 16.36 31.50 15.78
C GLY A 294 15.40 32.69 15.65
N GLU A 295 15.65 33.54 14.66
CA GLU A 295 14.70 34.57 14.23
C GLU A 295 13.38 33.90 13.78
N ASN A 296 12.24 34.52 14.08
CA ASN A 296 10.89 33.98 13.86
C ASN A 296 10.65 32.59 14.50
N GLY A 297 11.46 32.19 15.49
CA GLY A 297 11.36 30.88 16.13
C GLY A 297 10.24 30.81 17.18
N LEU A 298 9.44 29.74 17.17
CA LEU A 298 8.40 29.46 18.16
C LEU A 298 8.79 28.27 19.03
N VAL A 299 8.98 28.49 20.32
CA VAL A 299 9.35 27.45 21.29
C VAL A 299 8.35 27.44 22.43
N ILE A 300 7.66 26.32 22.64
CA ILE A 300 6.66 26.14 23.70
C ILE A 300 6.90 24.81 24.41
N GLY A 301 7.35 24.84 25.66
CA GLY A 301 7.52 23.65 26.49
C GLY A 301 8.61 23.78 27.54
N ASP A 302 8.53 22.93 28.55
CA ASP A 302 9.57 22.78 29.57
C ASP A 302 10.88 22.27 28.93
N ASP A 303 11.99 22.99 29.11
CA ASP A 303 13.30 22.66 28.51
C ASP A 303 13.26 22.47 26.98
N ALA A 304 12.31 23.09 26.27
CA ALA A 304 12.20 23.06 24.81
C ALA A 304 13.23 24.00 24.15
N LEU A 305 13.80 23.59 23.02
CA LEU A 305 14.89 24.29 22.33
C LEU A 305 14.57 24.50 20.84
N GLY A 306 14.63 25.74 20.37
CA GLY A 306 14.54 26.10 18.95
C GLY A 306 15.73 26.97 18.56
N TYR A 307 16.68 26.42 17.82
CA TYR A 307 17.90 27.12 17.42
C TYR A 307 17.87 27.62 15.97
N GLY A 308 17.08 26.99 15.11
CA GLY A 308 17.00 27.34 13.70
C GLY A 308 16.12 28.56 13.42
N LEU A 309 16.47 29.31 12.38
CA LEU A 309 15.63 30.34 11.77
C LEU A 309 14.26 29.74 11.38
N ASN A 310 13.16 30.42 11.69
CA ASN A 310 11.78 29.99 11.42
C ASN A 310 11.44 28.60 12.03
N SER A 311 12.17 28.17 13.06
CA SER A 311 11.95 26.85 13.68
C SER A 311 10.74 26.85 14.61
N VAL A 312 10.13 25.68 14.77
CA VAL A 312 9.00 25.46 15.67
C VAL A 312 9.31 24.26 16.58
N ALA A 313 9.41 24.48 17.89
CA ALA A 313 9.61 23.42 18.89
C ALA A 313 8.49 23.47 19.93
N VAL A 314 7.60 22.48 19.96
CA VAL A 314 6.43 22.48 20.84
C VAL A 314 6.30 21.14 21.57
N GLY A 315 6.44 21.16 22.88
CA GLY A 315 6.43 20.01 23.77
C GLY A 315 7.66 19.99 24.68
N ALA A 316 7.56 19.31 25.84
CA ALA A 316 8.65 19.24 26.81
C ALA A 316 9.89 18.55 26.21
N GLY A 317 11.06 19.16 26.39
CA GLY A 317 12.35 18.65 25.90
C GLY A 317 12.45 18.51 24.37
N THR A 318 11.62 19.23 23.60
CA THR A 318 11.73 19.24 22.13
C THR A 318 12.99 19.96 21.66
N THR A 319 13.45 19.63 20.46
CA THR A 319 14.61 20.31 19.85
C THR A 319 14.40 20.50 18.34
N ALA A 320 14.35 21.75 17.89
CA ALA A 320 14.35 22.12 16.48
C ALA A 320 15.65 22.89 16.15
N ASN A 321 16.65 22.18 15.64
CA ASN A 321 18.01 22.72 15.44
C ASN A 321 18.18 23.46 14.12
N GLY A 322 17.54 22.99 13.05
CA GLY A 322 17.74 23.51 11.69
C GLY A 322 16.77 24.62 11.29
N GLU A 323 17.14 25.37 10.25
CA GLU A 323 16.27 26.34 9.60
C GLU A 323 14.97 25.68 9.09
N GLY A 324 13.82 26.27 9.39
CA GLY A 324 12.51 25.72 9.03
C GLY A 324 12.16 24.38 9.70
N ALA A 325 12.95 23.93 10.68
CA ALA A 325 12.70 22.66 11.36
C ALA A 325 11.47 22.75 12.29
N ALA A 326 10.66 21.70 12.30
CA ALA A 326 9.46 21.59 13.14
C ALA A 326 9.52 20.34 14.01
N ALA A 327 9.59 20.50 15.33
CA ALA A 327 9.55 19.43 16.33
C ALA A 327 8.31 19.60 17.22
N LEU A 328 7.34 18.67 17.15
CA LEU A 328 6.08 18.73 17.90
C LEU A 328 5.82 17.43 18.68
N GLY A 329 5.87 17.48 20.01
CA GLY A 329 5.63 16.35 20.92
C GLY A 329 6.77 16.11 21.92
N ASP A 330 6.50 15.52 23.09
CA ASP A 330 7.52 15.27 24.14
C ASP A 330 8.80 14.64 23.57
N ARG A 331 9.93 15.36 23.69
CA ARG A 331 11.26 14.95 23.19
C ARG A 331 11.33 14.66 21.68
N ALA A 332 10.47 15.26 20.87
CA ALA A 332 10.63 15.25 19.41
C ALA A 332 11.89 16.04 19.01
N LYS A 333 12.63 15.55 18.02
CA LYS A 333 13.88 16.15 17.55
C LYS A 333 13.90 16.29 16.04
N ALA A 334 14.00 17.52 15.56
CA ALA A 334 14.18 17.90 14.17
C ALA A 334 15.58 18.53 14.03
N GLU A 335 16.55 17.78 13.51
CA GLU A 335 17.98 18.08 13.71
C GLU A 335 18.59 19.04 12.68
N PHE A 336 18.05 19.10 11.47
CA PHE A 336 18.63 19.89 10.37
C PHE A 336 17.53 20.64 9.60
N ALA A 337 17.93 21.35 8.54
CA ALA A 337 17.05 22.22 7.78
C ALA A 337 15.83 21.43 7.22
N ASN A 338 14.65 22.07 7.31
CA ASN A 338 13.36 21.56 6.84
C ASN A 338 12.95 20.18 7.41
N ALA A 339 13.57 19.76 8.51
CA ALA A 339 13.21 18.53 9.22
C ALA A 339 11.85 18.67 9.91
N THR A 340 10.95 17.70 9.75
CA THR A 340 9.64 17.70 10.44
C THR A 340 9.50 16.45 11.30
N ALA A 341 9.54 16.61 12.61
CA ALA A 341 9.36 15.55 13.60
C ALA A 341 8.11 15.80 14.44
N VAL A 342 7.06 15.01 14.23
CA VAL A 342 5.77 15.15 14.92
C VAL A 342 5.40 13.86 15.64
N GLY A 343 5.31 13.89 16.96
CA GLY A 343 5.05 12.75 17.83
C GLY A 343 6.07 12.65 18.96
N ALA A 344 5.67 12.09 20.11
CA ALA A 344 6.61 11.95 21.22
C ALA A 344 7.81 11.07 20.84
N ARG A 345 9.03 11.57 21.08
CA ARG A 345 10.31 10.95 20.70
C ARG A 345 10.47 10.69 19.20
N SER A 346 9.78 11.42 18.32
CA SER A 346 10.06 11.34 16.88
C SER A 346 11.41 11.99 16.57
N PHE A 347 12.06 11.48 15.52
CA PHE A 347 13.36 11.97 15.07
C PHE A 347 13.34 12.18 13.56
N ALA A 348 13.67 13.38 13.11
CA ALA A 348 13.87 13.70 11.70
C ALA A 348 15.21 14.42 11.50
N THR A 349 15.99 13.94 10.53
CA THR A 349 17.21 14.60 10.05
C THR A 349 16.91 15.60 8.92
N GLN A 350 17.89 15.96 8.10
CA GLN A 350 17.78 16.92 6.99
C GLN A 350 16.67 16.57 5.99
N GLU A 351 15.75 17.51 5.77
CA GLU A 351 14.61 17.40 4.86
C GLU A 351 13.75 16.13 5.08
N ALA A 352 13.85 15.54 6.26
CA ALA A 352 13.17 14.30 6.60
C ALA A 352 11.84 14.58 7.30
N VAL A 353 10.90 13.65 7.16
CA VAL A 353 9.57 13.74 7.78
C VAL A 353 9.34 12.51 8.66
N ALA A 354 9.22 12.71 9.97
CA ALA A 354 8.87 11.68 10.95
C ALA A 354 7.55 12.02 11.64
N LEU A 355 6.45 11.33 11.27
CA LEU A 355 5.12 11.54 11.82
C LEU A 355 4.62 10.30 12.58
N GLY A 356 4.64 10.36 13.91
CA GLY A 356 4.19 9.31 14.81
C GLY A 356 5.05 9.22 16.06
N ARG A 357 4.51 8.63 17.14
CA ARG A 357 5.29 8.38 18.35
C ARG A 357 6.47 7.48 17.99
N SER A 358 7.68 7.92 18.33
CA SER A 358 8.93 7.22 18.04
C SER A 358 9.17 6.92 16.55
N ALA A 359 8.54 7.67 15.63
CA ALA A 359 8.88 7.63 14.21
C ALA A 359 10.32 8.13 14.01
N ASN A 360 11.11 7.46 13.19
CA ASN A 360 12.53 7.73 13.02
C ASN A 360 12.88 7.82 11.53
N ALA A 361 13.01 9.04 11.01
CA ALA A 361 13.48 9.33 9.68
C ALA A 361 14.94 9.79 9.79
N SER A 362 15.87 8.83 9.87
CA SER A 362 17.27 9.08 10.27
C SER A 362 18.22 9.41 9.13
N SER A 363 17.73 9.39 7.88
CA SER A 363 18.51 9.69 6.68
C SER A 363 17.92 10.84 5.88
N ALA A 364 18.75 11.52 5.08
CA ALA A 364 18.33 12.71 4.34
C ALA A 364 17.15 12.39 3.40
N PHE A 365 16.20 13.32 3.29
CA PHE A 365 14.99 13.19 2.44
C PHE A 365 14.10 11.97 2.77
N SER A 366 14.31 11.32 3.92
CA SER A 366 13.54 10.13 4.30
C SER A 366 12.19 10.49 4.92
N THR A 367 11.21 9.60 4.79
CA THR A 367 9.86 9.77 5.32
C THR A 367 9.47 8.55 6.16
N ALA A 368 9.15 8.76 7.44
CA ALA A 368 8.66 7.74 8.36
C ALA A 368 7.31 8.18 8.95
N ILE A 369 6.22 7.57 8.50
CA ILE A 369 4.85 7.87 8.97
C ILE A 369 4.26 6.64 9.64
N GLY A 370 4.00 6.74 10.94
CA GLY A 370 3.47 5.65 11.76
C GLY A 370 4.18 5.56 13.12
N THR A 371 3.52 4.95 14.10
CA THR A 371 4.17 4.70 15.40
C THR A 371 5.34 3.75 15.19
N SER A 372 6.54 4.16 15.61
CA SER A 372 7.76 3.38 15.45
C SER A 372 8.09 3.02 13.98
N ALA A 373 7.60 3.80 13.00
CA ALA A 373 8.07 3.69 11.62
C ALA A 373 9.53 4.14 11.53
N VAL A 374 10.34 3.48 10.69
CA VAL A 374 11.78 3.72 10.61
C VAL A 374 12.22 3.79 9.15
N ALA A 375 12.79 4.93 8.74
CA ALA A 375 13.43 5.11 7.45
C ALA A 375 14.93 5.40 7.67
N GLU A 376 15.75 4.35 7.54
CA GLU A 376 17.20 4.38 7.80
C GLU A 376 18.02 4.77 6.57
N SER A 377 17.42 4.85 5.39
CA SER A 377 18.11 5.13 4.13
C SER A 377 17.65 6.43 3.46
N GLU A 378 18.55 7.04 2.68
CA GLU A 378 18.25 8.22 1.86
C GLU A 378 17.09 7.93 0.90
N TYR A 379 16.16 8.88 0.78
CA TYR A 379 14.90 8.74 0.04
C TYR A 379 14.00 7.57 0.49
N GLY A 380 14.25 6.96 1.65
CA GLY A 380 13.46 5.86 2.17
C GLY A 380 12.08 6.30 2.65
N VAL A 381 11.03 5.55 2.30
CA VAL A 381 9.64 5.87 2.65
C VAL A 381 9.00 4.73 3.45
N ALA A 382 8.92 4.88 4.78
CA ALA A 382 8.27 3.94 5.68
C ALA A 382 6.85 4.42 6.06
N LEU A 383 5.82 3.74 5.58
CA LEU A 383 4.40 4.10 5.79
C LEU A 383 3.66 2.99 6.54
N GLY A 384 3.52 3.14 7.86
CA GLY A 384 2.79 2.22 8.73
C GLY A 384 3.48 2.00 10.08
N THR A 385 2.73 1.52 11.07
CA THR A 385 3.29 1.15 12.38
C THR A 385 4.37 0.08 12.22
N ASN A 386 5.57 0.34 12.73
CA ASN A 386 6.75 -0.53 12.57
C ASN A 386 7.13 -0.84 11.11
N ALA A 387 6.71 -0.04 10.13
CA ALA A 387 7.26 -0.14 8.77
C ALA A 387 8.76 0.24 8.82
N ARG A 388 9.61 -0.47 8.09
CA ARG A 388 11.06 -0.26 8.11
C ARG A 388 11.66 -0.25 6.70
N VAL A 389 12.45 0.77 6.40
CA VAL A 389 13.23 0.86 5.15
C VAL A 389 14.70 0.89 5.52
N THR A 390 15.47 -0.09 5.05
CA THR A 390 16.93 -0.20 5.28
C THR A 390 17.75 0.03 4.02
N SER A 391 17.09 0.10 2.85
CA SER A 391 17.73 0.16 1.53
C SER A 391 17.33 1.44 0.77
N ALA A 392 18.19 1.90 -0.13
CA ALA A 392 18.08 3.21 -0.76
C ALA A 392 16.91 3.28 -1.74
N THR A 393 16.31 4.47 -1.86
CA THR A 393 15.26 4.76 -2.85
C THR A 393 14.10 3.75 -2.82
N SER A 394 13.73 3.31 -1.62
CA SER A 394 12.76 2.22 -1.42
C SER A 394 11.63 2.60 -0.49
N ALA A 395 10.50 1.91 -0.61
CA ALA A 395 9.30 2.16 0.19
C ALA A 395 8.78 0.90 0.88
N ALA A 396 8.50 0.99 2.18
CA ALA A 396 7.80 -0.04 2.94
C ALA A 396 6.38 0.44 3.27
N ILE A 397 5.36 -0.19 2.66
CA ILE A 397 3.96 0.23 2.78
C ILE A 397 3.17 -0.81 3.57
N GLY A 398 2.56 -0.38 4.67
CA GLY A 398 1.78 -1.21 5.59
C GLY A 398 2.51 -1.50 6.91
N ALA A 399 1.74 -1.83 7.95
CA ALA A 399 2.31 -2.13 9.26
C ALA A 399 3.26 -3.33 9.19
N PHE A 400 4.43 -3.23 9.82
CA PHE A 400 5.47 -4.27 9.81
C PHE A 400 6.04 -4.62 8.43
N SER A 401 5.81 -3.80 7.40
CA SER A 401 6.47 -3.99 6.10
C SER A 401 7.95 -3.65 6.20
N VAL A 402 8.79 -4.38 5.47
CA VAL A 402 10.24 -4.22 5.44
C VAL A 402 10.67 -4.09 3.99
N ALA A 403 11.35 -3.00 3.65
CA ALA A 403 12.03 -2.83 2.37
C ALA A 403 13.54 -2.88 2.59
N ASP A 404 14.13 -4.01 2.21
CA ASP A 404 15.53 -4.39 2.40
C ASP A 404 16.29 -4.59 1.08
N GLU A 405 15.68 -4.23 -0.05
CA GLU A 405 16.30 -4.21 -1.39
C GLU A 405 16.19 -2.81 -2.00
N ASP A 406 17.26 -2.34 -2.66
CA ASP A 406 17.31 -1.00 -3.28
C ASP A 406 16.30 -0.87 -4.44
N ASN A 407 15.73 0.33 -4.59
CA ASN A 407 14.77 0.67 -5.65
C ASN A 407 13.50 -0.21 -5.66
N THR A 408 12.99 -0.61 -4.49
CA THR A 408 11.81 -1.47 -4.39
C THR A 408 10.66 -0.84 -3.60
N VAL A 409 9.44 -1.33 -3.86
CA VAL A 409 8.27 -1.08 -3.01
C VAL A 409 7.85 -2.38 -2.36
N SER A 410 8.15 -2.54 -1.07
CA SER A 410 7.69 -3.67 -0.28
C SER A 410 6.33 -3.39 0.36
N ILE A 411 5.36 -4.25 0.06
CA ILE A 411 4.03 -4.25 0.71
C ILE A 411 3.94 -5.32 1.81
N GLY A 412 5.06 -5.81 2.32
CA GLY A 412 5.10 -6.95 3.22
C GLY A 412 6.46 -7.17 3.87
N SER A 413 6.71 -8.39 4.31
CA SER A 413 7.99 -8.86 4.86
C SER A 413 8.16 -10.34 4.52
N THR A 414 9.30 -10.93 4.89
CA THR A 414 9.57 -12.36 4.69
C THR A 414 8.49 -13.28 5.28
N GLY A 415 7.91 -12.89 6.42
CA GLY A 415 6.85 -13.63 7.11
C GLY A 415 5.42 -13.18 6.78
N THR A 416 5.22 -12.03 6.12
CA THR A 416 3.88 -11.50 5.81
C THR A 416 3.82 -10.96 4.39
N LYS A 417 3.08 -11.64 3.52
CA LYS A 417 2.82 -11.19 2.15
C LYS A 417 1.42 -10.60 2.06
N ARG A 418 1.22 -9.60 1.21
CA ARG A 418 -0.08 -8.97 0.98
C ARG A 418 -0.51 -9.15 -0.46
N ARG A 419 -1.82 -9.27 -0.68
CA ARG A 419 -2.41 -9.22 -2.02
C ARG A 419 -2.58 -7.77 -2.44
N LEU A 420 -2.20 -7.45 -3.67
CA LEU A 420 -2.60 -6.21 -4.33
C LEU A 420 -3.96 -6.44 -5.00
N THR A 421 -4.98 -5.69 -4.61
CA THR A 421 -6.36 -5.83 -5.11
C THR A 421 -6.82 -4.55 -5.80
N ASN A 422 -7.84 -4.65 -6.66
CA ASN A 422 -8.33 -3.53 -7.49
C ASN A 422 -7.28 -3.05 -8.50
N LEU A 423 -6.48 -3.97 -9.04
CA LEU A 423 -5.48 -3.70 -10.07
C LEU A 423 -6.12 -3.83 -11.46
N ALA A 424 -6.20 -2.71 -12.18
CA ALA A 424 -6.61 -2.69 -13.59
C ALA A 424 -5.59 -3.46 -14.46
N ALA A 425 -6.00 -3.83 -15.67
CA ALA A 425 -5.10 -4.50 -16.60
C ALA A 425 -3.96 -3.56 -17.04
N GLY A 426 -2.72 -4.06 -16.99
CA GLY A 426 -1.54 -3.35 -17.49
C GLY A 426 -1.58 -3.21 -19.02
N THR A 427 -1.07 -2.10 -19.52
CA THR A 427 -1.05 -1.74 -20.94
C THR A 427 0.36 -1.52 -21.49
N SER A 428 1.31 -1.15 -20.62
CA SER A 428 2.72 -0.95 -20.94
C SER A 428 3.58 -2.08 -20.36
N GLU A 429 4.81 -2.22 -20.86
CA GLU A 429 5.74 -3.30 -20.45
C GLU A 429 6.13 -3.27 -18.96
N THR A 430 6.01 -2.12 -18.31
CA THR A 430 6.35 -1.93 -16.89
C THR A 430 5.14 -1.88 -15.97
N ASP A 431 3.94 -2.13 -16.50
CA ASP A 431 2.72 -2.20 -15.70
C ASP A 431 2.64 -3.55 -14.97
N ALA A 432 2.04 -3.55 -13.78
CA ALA A 432 1.73 -4.78 -13.08
C ALA A 432 0.61 -5.56 -13.81
N VAL A 433 0.75 -6.89 -13.86
CA VAL A 433 -0.23 -7.80 -14.48
C VAL A 433 -1.27 -8.23 -13.44
N ASN A 434 -2.56 -8.16 -13.80
CA ASN A 434 -3.63 -8.70 -12.96
C ASN A 434 -3.96 -10.16 -13.31
N LEU A 435 -4.75 -10.84 -12.47
CA LEU A 435 -5.08 -12.25 -12.66
C LEU A 435 -5.86 -12.52 -13.97
N ALA A 436 -6.66 -11.57 -14.45
CA ALA A 436 -7.42 -11.74 -15.68
C ALA A 436 -6.48 -11.82 -16.91
N GLN A 437 -5.52 -10.90 -17.01
CA GLN A 437 -4.52 -10.91 -18.08
C GLN A 437 -3.70 -12.21 -18.10
N LEU A 438 -3.32 -12.72 -16.91
CA LEU A 438 -2.60 -13.98 -16.82
C LEU A 438 -3.47 -15.17 -17.31
N ASN A 439 -4.74 -15.21 -16.90
CA ASN A 439 -5.67 -16.25 -17.35
C ASN A 439 -5.91 -16.20 -18.87
N ASP A 440 -6.07 -15.00 -19.44
CA ASP A 440 -6.25 -14.80 -20.88
C ASP A 440 -5.01 -15.25 -21.66
N ALA A 441 -3.81 -14.93 -21.15
CA ALA A 441 -2.54 -15.36 -21.74
C ALA A 441 -2.31 -16.88 -21.66
N ILE A 442 -2.82 -17.55 -20.62
CA ILE A 442 -2.77 -19.02 -20.52
C ILE A 442 -3.78 -19.66 -21.48
N ALA A 443 -4.98 -19.10 -21.58
CA ALA A 443 -6.04 -19.62 -22.45
C ALA A 443 -5.64 -19.63 -23.94
N SER A 444 -4.87 -18.63 -24.39
CA SER A 444 -4.37 -18.57 -25.77
C SER A 444 -3.34 -19.66 -26.10
N VAL A 445 -2.70 -20.26 -25.10
CA VAL A 445 -1.77 -21.40 -25.29
C VAL A 445 -2.52 -22.73 -25.34
N SER A 446 -3.62 -22.87 -24.60
CA SER A 446 -4.44 -24.11 -24.59
C SER A 446 -5.43 -24.24 -25.76
N GLY A 447 -5.71 -23.16 -26.50
CA GLY A 447 -6.77 -23.08 -27.52
C GLY A 447 -6.35 -23.42 -28.97
N GLY A 448 -5.14 -23.92 -29.19
CA GLY A 448 -4.62 -24.25 -30.52
C GLY A 448 -3.80 -23.12 -31.13
N SER A 449 -2.55 -23.45 -31.48
CA SER A 449 -1.72 -22.61 -32.34
C SER A 449 -2.38 -22.41 -33.71
N ASP A 450 -2.08 -21.32 -34.43
CA ASP A 450 -2.53 -21.07 -35.82
C ASP A 450 -2.31 -22.25 -36.80
N PHE A 451 -1.42 -23.19 -36.44
CA PHE A 451 -1.02 -24.33 -37.27
C PHE A 451 -1.69 -25.66 -36.89
N LEU A 452 -2.39 -25.74 -35.74
CA LEU A 452 -3.02 -26.98 -35.26
C LEU A 452 -4.34 -26.65 -34.56
N ALA A 453 -5.45 -26.93 -35.25
CA ALA A 453 -6.80 -26.81 -34.71
C ALA A 453 -7.31 -28.20 -34.31
N VAL A 454 -7.57 -28.40 -33.01
CA VAL A 454 -8.12 -29.63 -32.43
C VAL A 454 -9.35 -29.24 -31.65
N ASP A 455 -10.50 -29.81 -32.01
CA ASP A 455 -11.74 -29.56 -31.27
C ASP A 455 -11.74 -30.39 -29.98
N ILE A 456 -11.44 -29.74 -28.85
CA ILE A 456 -11.40 -30.35 -27.51
C ILE A 456 -12.73 -30.19 -26.75
N THR A 457 -13.87 -30.16 -27.46
CA THR A 457 -15.21 -29.91 -26.87
C THR A 457 -15.65 -30.93 -25.80
N SER A 458 -14.88 -31.99 -25.54
CA SER A 458 -15.18 -33.03 -24.56
C SER A 458 -13.87 -33.54 -23.94
N GLY A 459 -13.89 -33.88 -22.64
CA GLY A 459 -12.73 -34.26 -21.81
C GLY A 459 -12.01 -35.56 -22.18
N TYR A 460 -11.85 -35.81 -23.47
CA TYR A 460 -10.96 -36.77 -24.08
C TYR A 460 -9.51 -36.29 -23.94
N THR A 461 -8.58 -37.20 -23.70
CA THR A 461 -7.17 -36.90 -23.45
C THR A 461 -6.31 -37.64 -24.45
N ALA A 462 -5.54 -36.90 -25.26
CA ALA A 462 -4.52 -37.47 -26.11
C ALA A 462 -3.33 -37.95 -25.26
N ASP A 463 -3.02 -39.24 -25.31
CA ASP A 463 -1.94 -39.88 -24.54
C ASP A 463 -0.75 -40.21 -25.45
N ALA A 464 0.23 -39.31 -25.54
CA ALA A 464 1.50 -39.57 -26.21
C ALA A 464 2.55 -40.08 -25.20
N MET A 465 2.54 -41.39 -24.88
CA MET A 465 3.41 -41.97 -23.84
C MET A 465 4.82 -42.33 -24.36
N GLY A 466 4.95 -42.66 -25.64
CA GLY A 466 6.24 -43.03 -26.23
C GLY A 466 7.16 -41.83 -26.54
N GLU A 467 8.48 -42.06 -26.56
CA GLU A 467 9.44 -41.01 -26.93
C GLU A 467 9.21 -40.58 -28.40
N GLY A 468 8.93 -39.29 -28.62
CA GLY A 468 8.63 -38.75 -29.95
C GLY A 468 7.26 -39.14 -30.51
N ALA A 469 6.36 -39.68 -29.68
CA ALA A 469 5.00 -40.03 -30.10
C ALA A 469 4.14 -38.81 -30.41
N ILE A 470 3.14 -38.99 -31.29
CA ILE A 470 2.15 -37.98 -31.65
C ILE A 470 0.76 -38.54 -31.34
N ALA A 471 0.02 -37.90 -30.44
CA ALA A 471 -1.38 -38.22 -30.18
C ALA A 471 -2.26 -36.98 -30.48
N LEU A 472 -3.34 -37.17 -31.24
CA LEU A 472 -4.27 -36.11 -31.62
C LEU A 472 -5.73 -36.59 -31.56
N GLY A 473 -6.58 -35.90 -30.80
CA GLY A 473 -7.94 -36.36 -30.49
C GLY A 473 -7.96 -37.18 -29.20
N ASP A 474 -8.72 -38.28 -29.19
CA ASP A 474 -8.75 -39.26 -28.09
C ASP A 474 -7.89 -40.47 -28.46
N GLY A 475 -6.62 -40.20 -28.76
CA GLY A 475 -5.68 -41.21 -29.22
C GLY A 475 -4.64 -41.57 -28.16
N SER A 476 -4.28 -42.84 -28.07
CA SER A 476 -3.17 -43.34 -27.25
C SER A 476 -2.03 -43.82 -28.14
N ALA A 477 -0.88 -43.13 -28.08
CA ALA A 477 0.36 -43.47 -28.75
C ALA A 477 1.40 -43.91 -27.72
N GLU A 478 1.47 -45.21 -27.44
CA GLU A 478 2.31 -45.77 -26.36
C GLU A 478 3.76 -46.03 -26.77
N GLY A 479 3.99 -46.39 -28.04
CA GLY A 479 5.32 -46.74 -28.54
C GLY A 479 6.20 -45.56 -28.94
N THR A 480 7.52 -45.78 -28.98
CA THR A 480 8.50 -44.79 -29.47
C THR A 480 8.19 -44.41 -30.92
N GLY A 481 8.02 -43.12 -31.20
CA GLY A 481 7.64 -42.61 -32.51
C GLY A 481 6.27 -43.07 -33.02
N ALA A 482 5.38 -43.56 -32.14
CA ALA A 482 4.03 -43.95 -32.50
C ALA A 482 3.16 -42.73 -32.86
N ILE A 483 2.19 -42.91 -33.75
CA ILE A 483 1.26 -41.87 -34.20
C ILE A 483 -0.16 -42.37 -34.01
N SER A 484 -0.96 -41.67 -33.21
CA SER A 484 -2.38 -41.96 -32.96
C SER A 484 -3.21 -40.71 -33.24
N ILE A 485 -4.04 -40.74 -34.28
CA ILE A 485 -4.82 -39.57 -34.72
C ILE A 485 -6.28 -39.98 -34.98
N GLY A 486 -7.20 -39.49 -34.14
CA GLY A 486 -8.63 -39.81 -34.24
C GLY A 486 -9.30 -39.91 -32.87
N LEU A 487 -10.58 -40.29 -32.86
CA LEU A 487 -11.31 -40.68 -31.66
C LEU A 487 -11.01 -42.16 -31.35
N ASP A 488 -10.81 -42.51 -30.07
CA ASP A 488 -10.56 -43.88 -29.62
C ASP A 488 -9.45 -44.63 -30.40
N THR A 489 -8.38 -43.92 -30.78
CA THR A 489 -7.27 -44.54 -31.52
C THR A 489 -6.22 -45.15 -30.60
N TYR A 490 -5.61 -46.26 -31.02
CA TYR A 490 -4.58 -46.93 -30.22
C TYR A 490 -3.38 -47.34 -31.08
N ALA A 491 -2.20 -46.75 -30.82
CA ALA A 491 -0.92 -47.12 -31.40
C ALA A 491 0.01 -47.66 -30.30
N GLY A 492 -0.01 -48.98 -30.08
CA GLY A 492 0.50 -49.63 -28.86
C GLY A 492 2.00 -49.97 -28.84
N ALA A 493 2.73 -49.76 -29.94
CA ALA A 493 4.13 -50.22 -30.07
C ALA A 493 5.01 -49.28 -30.90
N ASP A 494 6.33 -49.47 -30.85
CA ASP A 494 7.30 -48.58 -31.52
C ASP A 494 7.01 -48.45 -33.02
N GLY A 495 6.90 -47.21 -33.49
CA GLY A 495 6.60 -46.86 -34.88
C GLY A 495 5.21 -47.25 -35.37
N ALA A 496 4.28 -47.62 -34.48
CA ALA A 496 2.89 -47.91 -34.85
C ALA A 496 2.15 -46.63 -35.31
N VAL A 497 1.27 -46.76 -36.29
CA VAL A 497 0.47 -45.64 -36.83
C VAL A 497 -1.00 -46.04 -36.85
N ALA A 498 -1.82 -45.36 -36.06
CA ALA A 498 -3.28 -45.50 -36.04
C ALA A 498 -3.94 -44.18 -36.47
N LEU A 499 -4.73 -44.20 -37.54
CA LEU A 499 -5.41 -43.02 -38.08
C LEU A 499 -6.87 -43.31 -38.47
N GLY A 500 -7.81 -42.59 -37.86
CA GLY A 500 -9.27 -42.76 -38.04
C GLY A 500 -9.96 -43.22 -36.75
N SER A 501 -11.27 -42.97 -36.58
CA SER A 501 -12.00 -43.39 -35.35
C SER A 501 -11.79 -44.87 -35.07
N ASP A 502 -11.46 -45.26 -33.84
CA ASP A 502 -11.32 -46.67 -33.43
C ASP A 502 -10.21 -47.45 -34.18
N ALA A 503 -9.29 -46.76 -34.86
CA ALA A 503 -8.15 -47.39 -35.52
C ALA A 503 -7.15 -47.92 -34.48
N THR A 504 -6.71 -49.18 -34.64
CA THR A 504 -5.88 -49.89 -33.67
C THR A 504 -4.63 -50.49 -34.34
N ALA A 505 -3.43 -50.05 -33.95
CA ALA A 505 -2.15 -50.56 -34.40
C ALA A 505 -1.32 -51.04 -33.19
N GLU A 506 -1.52 -52.29 -32.76
CA GLU A 506 -0.96 -52.81 -31.50
C GLU A 506 0.54 -53.16 -31.58
N TYR A 507 1.10 -53.34 -32.78
CA TYR A 507 2.40 -54.00 -32.98
C TYR A 507 3.44 -53.13 -33.65
N ARG A 508 4.71 -53.56 -33.61
CA ARG A 508 5.85 -52.73 -34.01
C ARG A 508 5.77 -52.39 -35.50
N GLN A 509 5.92 -51.11 -35.82
CA GLN A 509 5.86 -50.59 -37.19
C GLN A 509 4.58 -51.02 -37.94
N SER A 510 3.49 -51.28 -37.20
CA SER A 510 2.19 -51.56 -37.78
C SER A 510 1.47 -50.29 -38.20
N ILE A 511 0.63 -50.38 -39.22
CA ILE A 511 -0.11 -49.24 -39.75
C ILE A 511 -1.58 -49.64 -39.87
N ALA A 512 -2.46 -48.96 -39.13
CA ALA A 512 -3.91 -49.04 -39.23
C ALA A 512 -4.46 -47.68 -39.68
N ILE A 513 -5.02 -47.61 -40.89
CA ILE A 513 -5.57 -46.37 -41.45
C ILE A 513 -7.00 -46.60 -41.96
N GLY A 514 -7.96 -45.88 -41.39
CA GLY A 514 -9.39 -46.02 -41.63
C GLY A 514 -10.15 -46.20 -40.32
N ALA A 515 -11.42 -45.77 -40.28
CA ALA A 515 -12.25 -45.98 -39.12
C ALA A 515 -12.38 -47.49 -38.82
N GLU A 516 -12.15 -47.91 -37.58
CA GLU A 516 -12.21 -49.31 -37.11
C GLU A 516 -11.22 -50.25 -37.80
N SER A 517 -10.19 -49.71 -38.48
CA SER A 517 -9.08 -50.50 -39.03
C SER A 517 -8.19 -51.03 -37.91
N GLY A 518 -7.59 -52.22 -38.10
CA GLY A 518 -6.89 -52.88 -37.01
C GLY A 518 -5.74 -53.79 -37.43
N VAL A 519 -4.63 -53.68 -36.72
CA VAL A 519 -3.51 -54.62 -36.77
C VAL A 519 -3.37 -55.28 -35.41
N HIS A 520 -3.62 -56.59 -35.38
CA HIS A 520 -3.79 -57.39 -34.17
C HIS A 520 -2.88 -58.64 -34.18
N GLY A 521 -2.87 -59.43 -33.10
CA GLY A 521 -2.42 -60.83 -33.13
C GLY A 521 -0.92 -61.10 -33.36
N GLY A 522 -0.01 -60.20 -32.99
CA GLY A 522 1.44 -60.38 -33.17
C GLY A 522 1.98 -59.90 -34.51
N SER A 523 1.21 -59.06 -35.20
CA SER A 523 1.47 -58.65 -36.59
C SER A 523 2.44 -57.46 -36.69
N ASP A 524 3.69 -57.66 -36.28
CA ASP A 524 4.74 -56.67 -36.57
C ASP A 524 4.82 -56.41 -38.09
N TYR A 525 5.10 -55.15 -38.47
CA TYR A 525 5.23 -54.69 -39.86
C TYR A 525 3.98 -54.81 -40.74
N ALA A 526 2.82 -55.10 -40.15
CA ALA A 526 1.58 -55.25 -40.91
C ALA A 526 0.91 -53.90 -41.23
N VAL A 527 0.15 -53.89 -42.32
CA VAL A 527 -0.53 -52.70 -42.83
C VAL A 527 -1.99 -53.04 -43.10
N ALA A 528 -2.90 -52.42 -42.37
CA ALA A 528 -4.35 -52.46 -42.57
C ALA A 528 -4.83 -51.09 -43.03
N ILE A 529 -5.29 -50.98 -44.27
CA ILE A 529 -5.77 -49.71 -44.83
C ILE A 529 -7.17 -49.90 -45.41
N GLY A 530 -8.14 -49.27 -44.79
CA GLY A 530 -9.56 -49.35 -45.14
C GLY A 530 -10.41 -49.35 -43.88
N GLY A 531 -11.45 -48.52 -43.85
CA GLY A 531 -12.39 -48.53 -42.73
C GLY A 531 -13.48 -49.59 -42.87
N ASP A 532 -14.47 -49.53 -42.00
CA ASP A 532 -15.70 -50.33 -42.10
C ASP A 532 -16.57 -49.87 -43.28
N LEU A 533 -16.96 -50.81 -44.15
CA LEU A 533 -17.86 -50.58 -45.29
C LEU A 533 -19.34 -50.87 -44.99
N ASP A 534 -19.64 -51.71 -44.02
CA ASP A 534 -20.99 -52.27 -43.79
C ASP A 534 -21.60 -51.88 -42.42
N GLY A 535 -20.86 -51.16 -41.58
CA GLY A 535 -21.31 -50.63 -40.30
C GLY A 535 -21.35 -51.68 -39.18
N ASN A 536 -20.59 -52.76 -39.31
CA ASN A 536 -20.54 -53.88 -38.38
C ASN A 536 -19.49 -53.74 -37.27
N GLY A 537 -18.64 -52.71 -37.30
CA GLY A 537 -17.56 -52.53 -36.33
C GLY A 537 -16.19 -53.07 -36.77
N GLU A 538 -16.06 -53.61 -37.98
CA GLU A 538 -14.87 -54.29 -38.49
C GLU A 538 -14.39 -53.66 -39.81
N GLY A 539 -13.33 -52.85 -39.75
CA GLY A 539 -12.68 -52.31 -40.94
C GLY A 539 -11.72 -53.30 -41.61
N SER A 540 -10.60 -52.78 -42.12
CA SER A 540 -9.50 -53.65 -42.59
C SER A 540 -8.78 -54.26 -41.38
N TYR A 541 -8.63 -55.58 -41.37
CA TYR A 541 -7.92 -56.31 -40.31
C TYR A 541 -6.76 -57.16 -40.79
N VAL A 542 -5.65 -57.07 -40.05
CA VAL A 542 -4.48 -57.93 -40.24
C VAL A 542 -4.11 -58.61 -38.94
N PHE A 543 -4.12 -59.95 -38.96
CA PHE A 543 -3.62 -60.81 -37.88
C PHE A 543 -2.31 -61.54 -38.26
N GLY A 544 -1.84 -61.41 -39.51
CA GLY A 544 -0.61 -62.05 -40.00
C GLY A 544 0.62 -61.13 -39.96
N TYR A 545 1.78 -61.71 -39.67
CA TYR A 545 3.08 -61.01 -39.65
C TYR A 545 3.46 -60.47 -41.04
N ALA A 546 3.91 -59.20 -41.09
CA ALA A 546 4.39 -58.52 -42.30
C ALA A 546 3.43 -58.64 -43.50
N SER A 547 2.13 -58.57 -43.23
CA SER A 547 1.06 -58.71 -44.23
C SER A 547 0.38 -57.37 -44.53
N VAL A 548 -0.25 -57.25 -45.70
CA VAL A 548 -0.86 -55.99 -46.17
C VAL A 548 -2.31 -56.20 -46.60
N ALA A 549 -3.25 -55.68 -45.83
CA ALA A 549 -4.66 -55.60 -46.18
C ALA A 549 -4.97 -54.19 -46.72
N LEU A 550 -5.45 -54.11 -47.95
CA LEU A 550 -5.76 -52.86 -48.62
C LEU A 550 -7.19 -52.90 -49.19
N GLY A 551 -8.07 -52.09 -48.60
CA GLY A 551 -9.48 -52.00 -48.91
C GLY A 551 -10.31 -52.18 -47.63
N ALA A 552 -11.46 -51.52 -47.57
CA ALA A 552 -12.39 -51.68 -46.46
C ALA A 552 -12.87 -53.15 -46.34
N ASP A 553 -13.03 -53.63 -45.11
CA ASP A 553 -13.31 -55.03 -44.74
C ASP A 553 -12.31 -56.06 -45.32
N SER A 554 -11.12 -55.62 -45.76
CA SER A 554 -10.10 -56.58 -46.19
C SER A 554 -9.50 -57.26 -44.96
N PHE A 555 -9.36 -58.58 -45.04
CA PHE A 555 -9.03 -59.42 -43.89
C PHE A 555 -7.85 -60.33 -44.19
N ILE A 556 -6.90 -60.39 -43.26
CA ILE A 556 -5.79 -61.34 -43.29
C ILE A 556 -5.79 -62.16 -42.01
N ALA A 557 -5.95 -63.47 -42.18
CA ALA A 557 -5.97 -64.43 -41.06
C ALA A 557 -4.60 -64.53 -40.37
N SER A 558 -4.59 -65.00 -39.11
CA SER A 558 -3.37 -65.11 -38.29
C SER A 558 -2.31 -66.04 -38.86
N GLU A 559 -2.71 -67.03 -39.66
CA GLU A 559 -1.79 -67.98 -40.31
C GLU A 559 -1.28 -67.46 -41.66
N ALA A 560 -1.86 -66.38 -42.19
CA ALA A 560 -1.56 -65.83 -43.51
C ALA A 560 -0.41 -64.81 -43.45
N ASN A 561 0.75 -65.25 -42.94
CA ASN A 561 1.96 -64.42 -42.87
C ASN A 561 2.49 -64.07 -44.26
N TYR A 562 3.07 -62.88 -44.42
CA TYR A 562 3.60 -62.36 -45.69
C TYR A 562 2.58 -62.38 -46.83
N SER A 563 1.30 -62.16 -46.53
CA SER A 563 0.23 -62.17 -47.52
C SER A 563 -0.29 -60.76 -47.80
N VAL A 564 -1.00 -60.63 -48.92
CA VAL A 564 -1.65 -59.39 -49.33
C VAL A 564 -3.12 -59.66 -49.62
N ALA A 565 -4.02 -58.97 -48.95
CA ALA A 565 -5.44 -58.94 -49.29
C ALA A 565 -5.73 -57.62 -50.03
N LEU A 566 -5.97 -57.70 -51.34
CA LEU A 566 -6.06 -56.55 -52.23
C LEU A 566 -7.49 -56.31 -52.74
N GLY A 567 -8.12 -55.26 -52.23
CA GLY A 567 -9.46 -54.80 -52.56
C GLY A 567 -10.44 -55.03 -51.41
N ALA A 568 -11.54 -54.27 -51.40
CA ALA A 568 -12.54 -54.33 -50.34
C ALA A 568 -13.13 -55.73 -50.12
N GLY A 569 -13.23 -56.21 -48.88
CA GLY A 569 -13.75 -57.54 -48.57
C GLY A 569 -12.92 -58.70 -49.13
N SER A 570 -11.65 -58.46 -49.48
CA SER A 570 -10.71 -59.53 -49.88
C SER A 570 -10.19 -60.25 -48.66
N ILE A 571 -10.05 -61.56 -48.73
CA ILE A 571 -9.65 -62.40 -47.62
C ILE A 571 -8.39 -63.17 -48.03
N ALA A 572 -7.28 -62.98 -47.31
CA ALA A 572 -6.11 -63.84 -47.41
C ALA A 572 -6.07 -64.79 -46.21
N SER A 573 -6.23 -66.08 -46.48
CA SER A 573 -6.24 -67.15 -45.47
C SER A 573 -4.99 -68.03 -45.50
N GLU A 574 -4.08 -67.81 -46.46
CA GLU A 574 -2.89 -68.62 -46.68
C GLU A 574 -1.62 -67.75 -46.69
N ALA A 575 -0.54 -68.24 -46.08
CA ALA A 575 0.74 -67.55 -46.07
C ALA A 575 1.33 -67.41 -47.48
N HIS A 576 2.10 -66.34 -47.72
CA HIS A 576 2.76 -66.07 -49.00
C HIS A 576 1.83 -65.97 -50.22
N THR A 577 0.61 -65.46 -50.02
CA THR A 577 -0.37 -65.30 -51.10
C THR A 577 -0.75 -63.84 -51.34
N VAL A 578 -1.17 -63.54 -52.57
CA VAL A 578 -1.90 -62.31 -52.88
C VAL A 578 -3.33 -62.69 -53.21
N SER A 579 -4.25 -62.43 -52.28
CA SER A 579 -5.67 -62.61 -52.49
C SER A 579 -6.29 -61.32 -53.03
N VAL A 580 -6.88 -61.37 -54.21
CA VAL A 580 -7.60 -60.23 -54.82
C VAL A 580 -9.10 -60.28 -54.56
N GLY A 581 -9.58 -61.13 -53.65
CA GLY A 581 -11.00 -61.38 -53.46
C GLY A 581 -11.31 -62.30 -52.29
N SER A 582 -12.53 -62.83 -52.28
CA SER A 582 -12.96 -63.87 -51.34
C SER A 582 -13.72 -64.97 -52.09
N ALA A 583 -14.12 -66.02 -51.37
CA ALA A 583 -14.96 -67.08 -51.94
C ALA A 583 -16.26 -66.54 -52.57
N GLU A 584 -16.81 -65.46 -52.00
CA GLU A 584 -18.04 -64.82 -52.47
C GLU A 584 -17.79 -63.65 -53.43
N ARG A 585 -16.57 -63.07 -53.41
CA ARG A 585 -16.20 -61.91 -54.23
C ARG A 585 -14.88 -62.13 -54.95
N GLN A 586 -14.91 -62.91 -56.03
CA GLN A 586 -13.76 -63.12 -56.90
C GLN A 586 -13.54 -61.93 -57.84
N ARG A 587 -12.29 -61.58 -58.09
CA ARG A 587 -11.92 -60.50 -59.03
C ARG A 587 -11.14 -61.04 -60.20
N ARG A 588 -11.38 -60.44 -61.37
CA ARG A 588 -10.52 -60.65 -62.55
C ARG A 588 -9.27 -59.81 -62.40
N ILE A 589 -8.11 -60.42 -62.59
CA ILE A 589 -6.84 -59.71 -62.72
C ILE A 589 -6.65 -59.41 -64.21
N THR A 590 -6.72 -58.14 -64.58
CA THR A 590 -6.54 -57.66 -65.96
C THR A 590 -5.20 -56.93 -66.11
N ASN A 591 -4.73 -56.75 -67.34
CA ASN A 591 -3.43 -56.14 -67.66
C ASN A 591 -2.21 -56.93 -67.13
N VAL A 592 -2.34 -58.25 -67.01
CA VAL A 592 -1.23 -59.15 -66.69
C VAL A 592 -0.44 -59.40 -67.98
N ALA A 593 0.85 -59.07 -67.97
CA ALA A 593 1.75 -59.40 -69.07
C ALA A 593 1.98 -60.92 -69.13
N ALA A 594 2.39 -61.44 -70.29
CA ALA A 594 2.72 -62.85 -70.42
C ALA A 594 3.82 -63.24 -69.40
N GLY A 595 3.57 -64.29 -68.62
CA GLY A 595 4.52 -64.81 -67.65
C GLY A 595 5.79 -65.31 -68.34
N VAL A 596 6.95 -64.96 -67.79
CA VAL A 596 8.27 -65.34 -68.30
C VAL A 596 8.88 -66.44 -67.41
N SER A 597 8.68 -66.33 -66.10
CA SER A 597 9.15 -67.31 -65.10
C SER A 597 8.06 -68.31 -64.74
N ALA A 598 8.46 -69.47 -64.20
CA ALA A 598 7.53 -70.51 -63.77
C ALA A 598 6.57 -70.08 -62.62
N SER A 599 6.94 -69.02 -61.89
CA SER A 599 6.15 -68.43 -60.79
C SER A 599 5.20 -67.31 -61.24
N ASP A 600 5.25 -66.91 -62.51
CA ASP A 600 4.43 -65.81 -63.00
C ASP A 600 3.00 -66.30 -63.26
N ALA A 601 2.02 -65.40 -63.13
CA ALA A 601 0.65 -65.70 -63.54
C ALA A 601 0.59 -65.93 -65.06
N ALA A 602 0.12 -67.10 -65.47
CA ALA A 602 -0.11 -67.39 -66.88
C ALA A 602 -1.32 -66.58 -67.40
N THR A 603 -1.12 -65.86 -68.51
CA THR A 603 -2.23 -65.16 -69.18
C THR A 603 -3.09 -66.15 -69.96
N VAL A 604 -4.36 -65.80 -70.21
CA VAL A 604 -5.26 -66.60 -71.07
C VAL A 604 -4.63 -66.82 -72.45
N ALA A 605 -3.95 -65.82 -73.01
CA ALA A 605 -3.25 -65.94 -74.29
C ALA A 605 -2.13 -67.00 -74.28
N GLN A 606 -1.38 -67.15 -73.19
CA GLN A 606 -0.36 -68.20 -73.07
C GLN A 606 -0.96 -69.60 -72.94
N LEU A 607 -2.10 -69.72 -72.25
CA LEU A 607 -2.84 -70.98 -72.20
C LEU A 607 -3.41 -71.34 -73.58
N GLU A 608 -3.96 -70.36 -74.31
CA GLU A 608 -4.43 -70.54 -75.68
C GLU A 608 -3.29 -71.00 -76.60
N ASP A 609 -2.10 -70.39 -76.51
CA ASP A 609 -0.91 -70.80 -77.30
C ASP A 609 -0.43 -72.21 -76.93
N ALA A 610 -0.41 -72.57 -75.64
CA ALA A 610 -0.09 -73.92 -75.19
C ALA A 610 -1.07 -74.98 -75.73
N ILE A 611 -2.37 -74.67 -75.73
CA ILE A 611 -3.41 -75.54 -76.30
C ILE A 611 -3.26 -75.65 -77.82
N LEU A 612 -2.93 -74.55 -78.51
CA LEU A 612 -2.70 -74.54 -79.95
C LEU A 612 -1.51 -75.44 -80.33
N ASN A 613 -0.42 -75.37 -79.56
CA ASN A 613 0.75 -76.24 -79.73
C ASN A 613 0.43 -77.73 -79.47
N LEU A 614 -0.41 -78.03 -78.48
CA LEU A 614 -0.89 -79.40 -78.23
C LEU A 614 -1.75 -79.92 -79.40
N ASN A 615 -2.68 -79.11 -79.90
CA ASN A 615 -3.52 -79.46 -81.05
C ASN A 615 -2.73 -79.60 -82.35
N GLY A 616 -1.69 -78.78 -82.54
CA GLY A 616 -0.75 -78.90 -83.67
C GLY A 616 0.02 -80.22 -83.65
N GLY A 617 0.51 -80.64 -82.47
CA GLY A 617 1.16 -81.94 -82.28
C GLY A 617 0.22 -83.11 -82.59
N ILE A 618 -1.04 -83.04 -82.14
CA ILE A 618 -2.07 -84.03 -82.47
C ILE A 618 -2.35 -84.04 -83.99
N GLY A 619 -2.43 -82.87 -84.62
CA GLY A 619 -2.65 -82.73 -86.06
C GLY A 619 -1.53 -83.35 -86.91
N ALA A 620 -0.27 -83.15 -86.52
CA ALA A 620 0.89 -83.78 -87.18
C ALA A 620 0.84 -85.31 -87.10
N ALA A 621 0.52 -85.85 -85.91
CA ALA A 621 0.38 -87.30 -85.71
C ALA A 621 -0.73 -87.93 -86.58
N ILE A 622 -1.85 -87.21 -86.78
CA ILE A 622 -2.94 -87.65 -87.68
C ILE A 622 -2.48 -87.61 -89.15
N GLY A 623 -1.71 -86.59 -89.55
CA GLY A 623 -1.17 -86.45 -90.91
C GLY A 623 -0.22 -87.59 -91.30
N ASP A 624 0.70 -87.97 -90.40
CA ASP A 624 1.62 -89.09 -90.63
C ASP A 624 0.87 -90.43 -90.77
N ALA A 625 -0.19 -90.65 -89.98
CA ALA A 625 -1.04 -91.83 -90.08
C ALA A 625 -1.80 -91.89 -91.42
N ALA A 626 -2.29 -90.76 -91.92
CA ALA A 626 -2.96 -90.68 -93.22
C ALA A 626 -2.01 -90.97 -94.40
N ALA A 627 -0.77 -90.48 -94.35
CA ALA A 627 0.25 -90.76 -95.37
C ALA A 627 0.63 -92.25 -95.43
N ALA A 628 0.75 -92.90 -94.25
CA ALA A 628 0.98 -94.35 -94.17
C ALA A 628 -0.18 -95.16 -94.79
N HIS A 629 -1.43 -94.71 -94.58
CA HIS A 629 -2.61 -95.33 -95.17
C HIS A 629 -2.67 -95.20 -96.70
N GLN A 630 -2.35 -94.02 -97.25
CA GLN A 630 -2.30 -93.78 -98.70
C GLN A 630 -1.27 -94.69 -99.38
N LYS A 631 -0.11 -94.91 -98.75
CA LYS A 631 0.93 -95.81 -99.26
C LYS A 631 0.49 -97.30 -99.25
N ALA A 632 -0.37 -97.69 -98.32
CA ALA A 632 -0.97 -99.03 -98.31
C ALA A 632 -1.99 -99.23 -99.45
N ILE A 633 -2.73 -98.19 -99.84
CA ILE A 633 -3.63 -98.19 -101.01
C ILE A 633 -2.81 -98.34 -102.30
N GLU A 634 -1.72 -97.58 -102.46
CA GLU A 634 -0.82 -97.69 -103.62
C GLU A 634 -0.20 -99.08 -103.76
N ASN A 635 0.27 -99.68 -102.64
CA ASN A 635 0.75 -101.05 -102.64
C ASN A 635 -0.33 -102.06 -103.05
N SER A 636 -1.58 -101.86 -102.61
CA SER A 636 -2.70 -102.72 -103.00
C SER A 636 -3.01 -102.63 -104.50
N ALA A 637 -2.90 -101.44 -105.10
CA ALA A 637 -3.04 -101.24 -106.54
C ALA A 637 -1.91 -101.94 -107.34
N ALA A 638 -0.67 -101.86 -106.87
CA ALA A 638 0.46 -102.55 -107.49
C ALA A 638 0.31 -104.09 -107.45
N ILE A 639 -0.22 -104.63 -106.35
CA ILE A 639 -0.54 -106.07 -106.24
C ILE A 639 -1.58 -106.48 -107.28
N ALA A 640 -2.63 -105.69 -107.50
CA ALA A 640 -3.68 -105.99 -108.49
C ALA A 640 -3.14 -106.05 -109.94
N VAL A 641 -2.21 -105.15 -110.29
CA VAL A 641 -1.51 -105.18 -111.59
C VAL A 641 -0.69 -106.47 -111.74
N ASN A 642 0.06 -106.84 -110.71
CA ASN A 642 0.84 -108.09 -110.71
C ASN A 642 -0.04 -109.34 -110.82
N THR A 643 -1.19 -109.37 -110.13
CA THR A 643 -2.18 -110.45 -110.27
C THR A 643 -2.67 -110.60 -111.71
N SER A 644 -2.92 -109.49 -112.40
CA SER A 644 -3.39 -109.49 -113.80
C SER A 644 -2.31 -110.00 -114.76
N ALA A 645 -1.04 -109.63 -114.55
CA ALA A 645 0.09 -110.14 -115.34
C ALA A 645 0.30 -111.66 -115.18
N ILE A 646 0.15 -112.19 -113.96
CA ILE A 646 0.22 -113.63 -113.68
C ILE A 646 -0.89 -114.40 -114.41
N ALA A 647 -2.11 -113.84 -114.44
CA ALA A 647 -3.23 -114.45 -115.16
C ALA A 647 -2.95 -114.55 -116.68
N MET A 648 -2.37 -113.50 -117.30
CA MET A 648 -1.97 -113.54 -118.71
C MET A 648 -0.90 -114.59 -118.99
N ASN A 649 0.15 -114.66 -118.16
CA ASN A 649 1.19 -115.68 -118.30
C ASN A 649 0.62 -117.10 -118.19
N THR A 650 -0.36 -117.31 -117.30
CA THR A 650 -1.06 -118.60 -117.16
C THR A 650 -1.79 -118.98 -118.46
N GLN A 651 -2.45 -118.01 -119.11
CA GLN A 651 -3.11 -118.22 -120.40
C GLN A 651 -2.13 -118.58 -121.53
N SER A 652 -0.97 -117.91 -121.59
CA SER A 652 0.07 -118.22 -122.58
C SER A 652 0.64 -119.63 -122.41
N ILE A 653 0.83 -120.09 -121.17
CA ILE A 653 1.29 -121.46 -120.87
C ILE A 653 0.27 -122.51 -121.34
N ALA A 654 -1.03 -122.26 -121.10
CA ALA A 654 -2.09 -123.17 -121.57
C ALA A 654 -2.06 -123.32 -123.10
N LYS A 655 -1.93 -122.22 -123.84
CA LYS A 655 -1.82 -122.25 -125.31
C LYS A 655 -0.60 -123.05 -125.79
N ASN A 656 0.56 -122.85 -125.17
CA ASN A 656 1.77 -123.62 -125.50
C ASN A 656 1.57 -125.13 -125.25
N SER A 657 0.78 -125.51 -124.23
CA SER A 657 0.44 -126.92 -123.95
C SER A 657 -0.42 -127.53 -125.07
N ASP A 658 -1.40 -126.79 -125.60
CA ASP A 658 -2.26 -127.24 -126.70
C ASP A 658 -1.47 -127.43 -128.01
N ASP A 659 -0.56 -126.50 -128.31
CA ASP A 659 0.30 -126.57 -129.51
C ASP A 659 1.21 -127.83 -129.49
N ILE A 660 1.73 -128.20 -128.32
CA ILE A 660 2.55 -129.41 -128.13
C ILE A 660 1.72 -130.68 -128.40
N ALA A 661 0.47 -130.73 -127.93
CA ALA A 661 -0.41 -131.88 -128.16
C ALA A 661 -0.73 -132.08 -129.66
N ALA A 662 -0.90 -130.99 -130.41
CA ALA A 662 -1.14 -131.02 -131.86
C ALA A 662 0.07 -131.57 -132.65
N LEU A 663 1.29 -131.23 -132.24
CA LEU A 663 2.53 -131.75 -132.85
C LEU A 663 2.68 -133.26 -132.63
N GLN A 664 2.33 -133.77 -131.45
CA GLN A 664 2.40 -135.20 -131.14
C GLN A 664 1.44 -136.03 -132.01
N ALA A 665 0.24 -135.53 -132.31
CA ALA A 665 -0.73 -136.20 -133.17
C ALA A 665 -0.26 -136.35 -134.63
N SER A 666 0.45 -135.36 -135.17
CA SER A 666 0.97 -135.42 -136.55
C SER A 666 2.10 -136.44 -136.73
N SER A 667 2.92 -136.67 -135.69
CA SER A 667 4.01 -137.64 -135.72
C SER A 667 3.51 -139.10 -135.86
N ALA A 668 2.42 -139.45 -135.18
CA ALA A 668 1.87 -140.81 -135.20
C ALA A 668 1.33 -141.22 -136.59
N SER A 669 0.78 -140.27 -137.35
CA SER A 669 0.21 -140.49 -138.69
C SER A 669 1.27 -140.85 -139.76
N ILE A 670 2.49 -140.35 -139.61
CA ILE A 670 3.59 -140.57 -140.57
C ILE A 670 4.18 -141.99 -140.44
N SER A 671 4.20 -142.55 -139.21
CA SER A 671 4.84 -143.83 -138.94
C SER A 671 4.10 -145.05 -139.54
N ALA A 672 2.77 -144.96 -139.72
CA ALA A 672 1.96 -146.08 -140.21
C ALA A 672 2.07 -146.36 -141.74
N LYS A 673 2.62 -145.42 -142.54
CA LYS A 673 2.63 -145.52 -144.01
C LYS A 673 3.84 -146.28 -144.62
N PHE A 674 4.86 -146.62 -143.83
CA PHE A 674 6.09 -147.26 -144.33
C PHE A 674 6.09 -148.81 -144.36
N ALA A 675 4.99 -149.48 -143.99
CA ALA A 675 4.94 -150.94 -143.88
C ALA A 675 4.92 -151.74 -145.22
N TYR A 676 4.82 -151.07 -146.38
CA TYR A 676 4.63 -151.72 -147.69
C TYR A 676 5.85 -151.68 -148.63
N VAL A 677 6.95 -151.01 -148.24
CA VAL A 677 8.14 -150.83 -149.10
C VAL A 677 9.41 -151.13 -148.30
N ALA A 678 10.16 -152.16 -148.71
CA ALA A 678 11.46 -152.51 -148.15
C ALA A 678 12.54 -152.42 -149.24
N ILE A 679 13.52 -151.52 -149.06
CA ILE A 679 14.63 -151.30 -150.01
C ILE A 679 15.95 -151.63 -149.29
N GLY A 680 16.69 -152.61 -149.83
CA GLY A 680 18.00 -153.03 -149.34
C GLY A 680 19.14 -152.56 -150.24
N SER A 681 20.22 -152.05 -149.66
CA SER A 681 21.42 -151.59 -150.38
C SER A 681 22.48 -152.69 -150.53
N ASP A 682 23.11 -152.71 -151.72
CA ASP A 682 24.32 -153.36 -152.30
C ASP A 682 24.95 -154.65 -151.75
N SER A 683 24.39 -155.26 -150.70
CA SER A 683 24.81 -156.57 -150.19
C SER A 683 23.73 -157.32 -149.41
N GLY A 684 22.62 -156.66 -149.04
CA GLY A 684 21.58 -157.24 -148.18
C GLY A 684 20.38 -157.79 -148.97
N ASN A 685 19.94 -158.99 -148.60
CA ASN A 685 18.66 -159.55 -149.04
C ASN A 685 17.52 -158.63 -148.57
N ALA A 686 16.77 -158.00 -149.49
CA ALA A 686 15.51 -157.34 -149.17
C ALA A 686 14.41 -158.42 -149.04
N SER A 687 13.71 -158.45 -147.89
CA SER A 687 12.63 -159.40 -147.62
C SER A 687 11.33 -158.66 -147.37
N ALA A 688 10.31 -158.93 -148.18
CA ALA A 688 8.95 -158.41 -148.00
C ALA A 688 7.94 -159.56 -148.13
N THR A 689 7.19 -159.84 -147.07
CA THR A 689 6.36 -161.06 -146.94
C THR A 689 4.85 -160.80 -147.02
N ALA A 690 4.43 -159.54 -147.16
CA ALA A 690 3.02 -159.15 -147.24
C ALA A 690 2.47 -159.27 -148.68
N PRO A 691 1.14 -159.47 -148.88
CA PRO A 691 0.52 -159.43 -150.21
C PRO A 691 0.77 -158.08 -150.89
N ASN A 692 1.04 -158.07 -152.21
CA ASN A 692 1.37 -156.89 -153.02
C ASN A 692 2.63 -156.12 -152.56
N SER A 693 3.56 -156.78 -151.87
CA SER A 693 4.79 -156.13 -151.41
C SER A 693 5.92 -156.18 -152.45
N ILE A 694 6.78 -155.17 -152.40
CA ILE A 694 7.92 -155.00 -153.31
C ILE A 694 9.20 -155.10 -152.50
N ALA A 695 10.04 -156.09 -152.84
CA ALA A 695 11.38 -156.26 -152.29
C ALA A 695 12.43 -155.94 -153.37
N ILE A 696 13.24 -154.90 -153.14
CA ILE A 696 14.23 -154.40 -154.11
C ILE A 696 15.65 -154.65 -153.56
N GLY A 697 16.43 -155.56 -154.20
CA GLY A 697 17.82 -155.93 -153.83
C GLY A 697 18.35 -157.19 -154.53
N GLN A 698 19.69 -157.42 -154.60
CA GLN A 698 20.33 -158.47 -155.43
C GLN A 698 19.84 -159.92 -155.18
N ASN A 699 19.40 -160.23 -153.96
CA ASN A 699 18.85 -161.53 -153.52
C ASN A 699 17.45 -161.33 -152.89
N GLY A 700 16.58 -160.56 -153.55
CA GLY A 700 15.24 -160.24 -153.03
C GLY A 700 14.35 -161.48 -152.87
N VAL A 701 13.75 -161.63 -151.68
CA VAL A 701 12.77 -162.67 -151.37
C VAL A 701 11.42 -162.00 -151.14
N ALA A 702 10.49 -162.25 -152.05
CA ALA A 702 9.09 -161.82 -151.95
C ALA A 702 8.23 -163.09 -151.88
N SER A 703 7.38 -163.24 -150.86
CA SER A 703 6.63 -164.48 -150.61
C SER A 703 5.13 -164.29 -150.47
N GLY A 704 4.62 -163.09 -150.76
CA GLY A 704 3.21 -162.75 -150.71
C GLY A 704 2.52 -162.99 -152.05
N VAL A 705 1.19 -163.16 -152.02
CA VAL A 705 0.38 -163.23 -153.24
C VAL A 705 0.59 -161.94 -154.05
N GLU A 706 0.95 -162.07 -155.34
CA GLU A 706 1.35 -160.96 -156.23
C GLU A 706 2.61 -160.17 -155.80
N ALA A 707 3.46 -160.74 -154.95
CA ALA A 707 4.68 -160.08 -154.53
C ALA A 707 5.75 -160.13 -155.64
N VAL A 708 6.47 -159.02 -155.81
CA VAL A 708 7.44 -158.85 -156.89
C VAL A 708 8.84 -158.72 -156.28
N ALA A 709 9.68 -159.70 -156.56
CA ALA A 709 11.10 -159.66 -156.25
C ALA A 709 11.88 -159.15 -157.49
N ILE A 710 12.67 -158.10 -157.32
CA ILE A 710 13.44 -157.47 -158.42
C ILE A 710 14.94 -157.51 -158.06
N GLY A 711 15.70 -158.43 -158.69
CA GLY A 711 17.14 -158.61 -158.48
C GLY A 711 17.79 -159.74 -159.33
N LEU A 712 19.13 -159.89 -159.29
CA LEU A 712 19.90 -160.83 -160.15
C LEU A 712 19.70 -162.32 -159.77
N ASN A 713 19.25 -162.62 -158.54
CA ASN A 713 18.98 -163.94 -157.97
C ASN A 713 17.60 -164.02 -157.25
N SER A 714 16.59 -163.29 -157.72
CA SER A 714 15.29 -163.18 -157.02
C SER A 714 14.41 -164.43 -157.17
N VAL A 715 13.77 -164.84 -156.06
CA VAL A 715 12.77 -165.93 -156.00
C VAL A 715 11.43 -165.32 -155.59
N GLY A 716 10.39 -165.60 -156.38
CA GLY A 716 9.05 -165.03 -156.23
C GLY A 716 8.11 -165.80 -155.32
#